data_AF-A0A167BX15-F1
#
_entry.id   AF-A0A167BX15-F1
#
_cell.length_a   1.000
_cell.length_b   1.000
_cell.length_c   1.000
_cell.angle_alpha   90.00
_cell.angle_beta   90.00
_cell.angle_gamma   90.00
#
_symmetry.space_group_name_H-M   'P 1'
#
loop_
_entity.id
_entity.type
_entity.pdbx_description
1 polymer ?
#
loop_
_entity_poly.entity_id
_entity_poly.type
_entity_poly.pdbx_seq_one_letter_code
_entity_poly.pdbx_strand_id
1 'polypeptide(L)'
;MDVHPPLAKMLYAVVGWFAGYDGEFEFSDIGVEYTTSENYVPYIAMRTFPAVLGVLTIMLSYSTLRASGVKPLIALFGSALMTFDNALATQSRYILLDSPLVFFIAITAYGFKKFENEVPFTKDWYRYLFLTGLGLGATVSSKWVGLFTIGWVGALTLYQLWWLLGDLNVSYKKFLAHFGARVVFLIIVPIVFYVGMFALHFICLSNTGDGASFMSPEFQSTLQHTNLAHDIPADVAFGSEIALRHWNTQGGYLHSHDHMYATGSKQQQVTLYPHKDHNNAWVLENATALEEYETDAHGNITATNYLKPPVFIKDGAIVKLRHKSTFRRLHSHDVRPPVSEQEHHNEVSAYGYEGFDGDANDNFRVEILEKYSEPGVARERVRTLQTKFRLVHTMTGCHLFSHAVKLPKWAFEQQEVTCIKGGTLPNTIWYVEDNVNAELGPDAELVSYRKPSFFEKFIELNKVMWKVNAGLTDTHAWQSRPESWPLMQRGINFWVKDYRQVYLIGNGVTWWTLSLLVVLYVSYKAFWVLSWQRNVIQFYNDPDYALYDSNVGSYLLGWAFHYFPSFLMDRQLFLHHYLGSVFFGILALAQAWQFLTTRLIRNKLVGHALTVIFFSGALAWYIWYSPLIYGLPWTKDLCNQSKFFDMDFSCDSFHGTYAEYDIITRKRSVHYNEKSSSSSPEVAESVAAPEEAAAQNVEPVAQPNESSGIIEQPEYKEYDYDVENPSPVENPIPSETAEDEDNLRESSNDGEGVSEFEAAKSEAPSEFETTPAPVIKESPVSFTRTLKKITYRDEDGNPIDRAAAEKLIEKYKKGAVSPAPAAPAAGSPAPEPESSEPAAEPAAEPVPEPVPEPEPVEPAVEEAVVPEDVPDNVPEEETGAAEV
;
A
#
# COMPACT_ATOMS: atom_id res chain seq x y z
N MET A 1 4.68 1.34 -4.80
CA MET A 1 4.35 0.04 -4.19
C MET A 1 3.30 0.30 -3.12
N ASP A 2 2.37 -0.63 -2.87
CA ASP A 2 1.36 -0.49 -1.82
C ASP A 2 0.96 -1.87 -1.25
N VAL A 3 0.57 -1.93 0.02
CA VAL A 3 0.21 -3.15 0.78
C VAL A 3 -1.17 -3.75 0.47
N HIS A 4 -2.01 -3.08 -0.31
CA HIS A 4 -3.39 -3.49 -0.60
C HIS A 4 -3.58 -3.84 -2.09
N PRO A 5 -4.22 -5.00 -2.39
CA PRO A 5 -4.57 -5.41 -3.75
C PRO A 5 -5.29 -4.34 -4.59
N PRO A 6 -5.19 -4.41 -5.93
CA PRO A 6 -5.36 -3.23 -6.78
C PRO A 6 -6.81 -2.82 -7.08
N LEU A 7 -7.83 -3.68 -6.89
CA LEU A 7 -9.18 -3.44 -7.40
C LEU A 7 -9.75 -2.09 -6.95
N ALA A 8 -9.75 -1.83 -5.64
CA ALA A 8 -10.36 -0.62 -5.10
C ALA A 8 -9.65 0.65 -5.61
N LYS A 9 -8.31 0.62 -5.77
CA LYS A 9 -7.56 1.74 -6.35
C LYS A 9 -7.81 1.91 -7.84
N MET A 10 -7.83 0.82 -8.61
CA MET A 10 -8.16 0.86 -10.04
C MET A 10 -9.58 1.38 -10.28
N LEU A 11 -10.54 1.05 -9.41
CA LEU A 11 -11.90 1.62 -9.48
C LEU A 11 -11.91 3.13 -9.22
N TYR A 12 -11.13 3.63 -8.26
CA TYR A 12 -10.94 5.07 -8.07
C TYR A 12 -10.26 5.75 -9.26
N ALA A 13 -9.23 5.13 -9.85
CA ALA A 13 -8.54 5.64 -11.03
C ALA A 13 -9.49 5.72 -12.25
N VAL A 14 -10.30 4.69 -12.48
CA VAL A 14 -11.33 4.67 -13.54
C VAL A 14 -12.38 5.76 -13.31
N VAL A 15 -12.82 6.00 -12.06
CA VAL A 15 -13.75 7.08 -11.73
C VAL A 15 -13.12 8.47 -11.92
N GLY A 16 -11.85 8.65 -11.55
CA GLY A 16 -11.11 9.88 -11.80
C GLY A 16 -10.99 10.16 -13.29
N TRP A 17 -10.53 9.18 -14.07
CA TRP A 17 -10.38 9.28 -15.53
C TRP A 17 -11.70 9.62 -16.24
N PHE A 18 -12.81 8.95 -15.89
CA PHE A 18 -14.15 9.30 -16.41
C PHE A 18 -14.64 10.70 -16.00
N ALA A 19 -14.06 11.29 -14.95
CA ALA A 19 -14.36 12.63 -14.47
C ALA A 19 -13.35 13.70 -14.94
N GLY A 20 -12.41 13.35 -15.82
CA GLY A 20 -11.41 14.27 -16.36
C GLY A 20 -10.20 14.53 -15.45
N TYR A 21 -9.88 13.60 -14.54
CA TYR A 21 -8.61 13.62 -13.81
C TYR A 21 -7.46 13.15 -14.72
N ASP A 22 -6.40 13.94 -14.79
CA ASP A 22 -5.19 13.68 -15.57
C ASP A 22 -4.22 12.74 -14.84
N GLY A 23 -3.98 13.00 -13.55
CA GLY A 23 -3.01 12.29 -12.71
C GLY A 23 -1.91 13.16 -12.11
N GLU A 24 -1.83 14.45 -12.49
CA GLU A 24 -0.70 15.33 -12.14
C GLU A 24 -0.69 15.77 -10.67
N PHE A 25 -1.86 15.86 -10.03
CA PHE A 25 -1.97 16.28 -8.63
C PHE A 25 -1.62 15.15 -7.65
N GLU A 26 -0.51 15.28 -6.91
CA GLU A 26 -0.17 14.31 -5.86
C GLU A 26 -0.95 14.55 -4.56
N PHE A 27 -1.53 13.49 -3.99
CA PHE A 27 -2.24 13.52 -2.71
C PHE A 27 -1.29 13.31 -1.50
N SER A 28 -0.19 14.07 -1.44
CA SER A 28 0.80 13.97 -0.36
C SER A 28 0.22 14.41 1.00
N ASP A 29 -0.40 15.59 1.05
CA ASP A 29 -0.63 16.33 2.29
C ASP A 29 -2.10 16.56 2.64
N ILE A 30 -2.43 16.39 3.92
CA ILE A 30 -3.78 16.56 4.45
C ILE A 30 -4.13 18.05 4.56
N GLY A 31 -5.00 18.51 3.67
CA GLY A 31 -5.60 19.86 3.74
C GLY A 31 -5.14 20.83 2.67
N VAL A 32 -4.44 20.35 1.63
CA VAL A 32 -4.27 21.05 0.35
C VAL A 32 -5.64 21.30 -0.31
N GLU A 33 -5.76 22.37 -1.11
CA GLU A 33 -6.99 22.79 -1.76
C GLU A 33 -7.05 22.34 -3.24
N TYR A 34 -8.12 21.64 -3.61
CA TYR A 34 -8.32 20.97 -4.91
C TYR A 34 -9.09 21.82 -5.95
N THR A 35 -9.19 23.13 -5.73
CA THR A 35 -10.12 24.03 -6.41
C THR A 35 -9.45 25.21 -7.12
N THR A 36 -8.13 25.31 -7.08
CA THR A 36 -7.37 26.23 -7.95
C THR A 36 -7.29 25.66 -9.37
N SER A 37 -7.07 26.54 -10.37
CA SER A 37 -6.93 26.15 -11.78
C SER A 37 -5.70 25.27 -12.06
N GLU A 38 -4.70 25.33 -11.17
CA GLU A 38 -3.44 24.57 -11.25
C GLU A 38 -3.55 23.20 -10.58
N ASN A 39 -4.45 23.04 -9.59
CA ASN A 39 -4.63 21.80 -8.81
C ASN A 39 -6.07 21.24 -8.95
N TYR A 40 -6.64 21.29 -10.15
CA TYR A 40 -8.03 20.87 -10.36
C TYR A 40 -8.19 19.35 -10.25
N VAL A 41 -8.76 18.89 -9.14
CA VAL A 41 -9.15 17.48 -8.97
C VAL A 41 -10.68 17.35 -9.02
N PRO A 42 -11.26 16.40 -9.79
CA PRO A 42 -12.69 16.12 -9.77
C PRO A 42 -13.10 15.32 -8.51
N TYR A 43 -12.67 15.78 -7.33
CA TYR A 43 -12.82 15.09 -6.04
C TYR A 43 -14.29 14.81 -5.68
N ILE A 44 -15.24 15.59 -6.22
CA ILE A 44 -16.68 15.37 -6.05
C ILE A 44 -17.12 14.06 -6.72
N ALA A 45 -16.66 13.78 -7.95
CA ALA A 45 -16.94 12.52 -8.63
C ALA A 45 -16.27 11.35 -7.92
N MET A 46 -14.99 11.51 -7.53
CA MET A 46 -14.23 10.50 -6.80
C MET A 46 -14.83 10.17 -5.42
N ARG A 47 -15.44 11.14 -4.72
CA ARG A 47 -16.21 10.92 -3.48
C ARG A 47 -17.64 10.42 -3.71
N THR A 48 -18.22 10.65 -4.88
CA THR A 48 -19.56 10.15 -5.23
C THR A 48 -19.55 8.63 -5.38
N PHE A 49 -18.47 8.05 -5.90
CA PHE A 49 -18.31 6.60 -6.03
C PHE A 49 -18.47 5.82 -4.70
N PRO A 50 -17.67 6.06 -3.63
CA PRO A 50 -17.83 5.38 -2.35
C PRO A 50 -19.14 5.74 -1.65
N ALA A 51 -19.71 6.93 -1.90
CA ALA A 51 -21.01 7.29 -1.35
C ALA A 51 -22.14 6.44 -1.97
N VAL A 52 -22.09 6.22 -3.29
CA VAL A 52 -22.99 5.30 -4.00
C VAL A 52 -22.79 3.86 -3.53
N LEU A 53 -21.55 3.40 -3.34
CA LEU A 53 -21.30 2.05 -2.80
C LEU A 53 -21.83 1.89 -1.36
N GLY A 54 -21.69 2.91 -0.50
CA GLY A 54 -22.30 2.93 0.83
C GLY A 54 -23.82 2.80 0.80
N VAL A 55 -24.49 3.58 -0.07
CA VAL A 55 -25.95 3.48 -0.28
C VAL A 55 -26.36 2.10 -0.81
N LEU A 56 -25.63 1.53 -1.76
CA LEU A 56 -25.90 0.18 -2.26
C LEU A 56 -25.65 -0.89 -1.19
N THR A 57 -24.67 -0.70 -0.30
CA THR A 57 -24.42 -1.58 0.85
C THR A 57 -25.64 -1.59 1.79
N ILE A 58 -26.25 -0.43 2.07
CA ILE A 58 -27.49 -0.34 2.88
C ILE A 58 -28.64 -1.11 2.20
N MET A 59 -28.80 -1.00 0.88
CA MET A 59 -29.79 -1.77 0.11
C MET A 59 -29.53 -3.28 0.16
N LEU A 60 -28.26 -3.69 0.06
CA LEU A 60 -27.84 -5.09 0.19
C LEU A 60 -28.07 -5.64 1.61
N SER A 61 -27.81 -4.86 2.66
CA SER A 61 -28.13 -5.24 4.04
C SER A 61 -29.62 -5.47 4.24
N TYR A 62 -30.49 -4.58 3.73
CA TYR A 62 -31.93 -4.81 3.72
C TYR A 62 -32.27 -6.13 3.02
N SER A 63 -31.76 -6.34 1.79
CA SER A 63 -32.02 -7.53 0.99
C SER A 63 -31.51 -8.83 1.64
N THR A 64 -30.40 -8.76 2.37
CA THR A 64 -29.79 -9.90 3.10
C THR A 64 -30.63 -10.25 4.33
N LEU A 65 -31.05 -9.27 5.11
CA LEU A 65 -32.00 -9.49 6.23
C LEU A 65 -33.31 -10.08 5.73
N ARG A 66 -33.85 -9.57 4.62
CA ARG A 66 -35.06 -10.14 3.99
C ARG A 66 -34.86 -11.58 3.49
N ALA A 67 -33.64 -11.97 3.08
CA ALA A 67 -33.30 -13.35 2.75
C ALA A 67 -33.21 -14.24 4.02
N SER A 68 -32.73 -13.72 5.15
CA SER A 68 -32.65 -14.43 6.44
C SER A 68 -33.97 -14.51 7.23
N GLY A 69 -35.11 -14.40 6.55
CA GLY A 69 -36.43 -14.49 7.16
C GLY A 69 -36.82 -13.29 8.04
N VAL A 70 -36.14 -12.15 7.93
CA VAL A 70 -36.48 -10.95 8.70
C VAL A 70 -37.69 -10.24 8.09
N LYS A 71 -38.65 -9.87 8.97
CA LYS A 71 -39.89 -9.15 8.63
C LYS A 71 -39.57 -7.76 8.06
N PRO A 72 -40.35 -7.24 7.10
CA PRO A 72 -40.01 -6.02 6.37
C PRO A 72 -39.64 -4.79 7.22
N LEU A 73 -40.33 -4.59 8.35
CA LEU A 73 -40.07 -3.48 9.28
C LEU A 73 -38.78 -3.66 10.07
N ILE A 74 -38.43 -4.89 10.48
CA ILE A 74 -37.20 -5.16 11.23
C ILE A 74 -35.98 -5.20 10.31
N ALA A 75 -36.16 -5.64 9.06
CA ALA A 75 -35.15 -5.51 8.01
C ALA A 75 -34.88 -4.03 7.68
N LEU A 76 -35.92 -3.19 7.62
CA LEU A 76 -35.80 -1.74 7.43
C LEU A 76 -35.04 -1.09 8.59
N PHE A 77 -35.42 -1.41 9.83
CA PHE A 77 -34.70 -0.99 11.04
C PHE A 77 -33.22 -1.37 10.97
N GLY A 78 -32.89 -2.63 10.69
CA GLY A 78 -31.50 -3.09 10.57
C GLY A 78 -30.69 -2.35 9.50
N SER A 79 -31.27 -2.16 8.30
CA SER A 79 -30.60 -1.37 7.26
C SER A 79 -30.45 0.10 7.64
N ALA A 80 -31.41 0.68 8.38
CA ALA A 80 -31.37 2.08 8.78
C ALA A 80 -30.42 2.36 9.94
N LEU A 81 -30.18 1.41 10.85
CA LEU A 81 -29.07 1.49 11.81
C LEU A 81 -27.73 1.63 11.08
N MET A 82 -27.57 0.96 9.93
CA MET A 82 -26.39 1.08 9.08
C MET A 82 -26.31 2.42 8.33
N THR A 83 -27.45 3.04 7.99
CA THR A 83 -27.51 4.42 7.47
C THR A 83 -27.06 5.46 8.51
N PHE A 84 -27.40 5.22 9.78
CA PHE A 84 -27.08 6.12 10.89
C PHE A 84 -25.80 5.70 11.65
N ASP A 85 -24.99 4.81 11.08
CA ASP A 85 -23.67 4.54 11.62
C ASP A 85 -22.68 5.64 11.20
N ASN A 86 -22.15 6.36 12.19
CA ASN A 86 -21.26 7.49 11.97
C ASN A 86 -19.96 7.08 11.25
N ALA A 87 -19.43 5.87 11.50
CA ALA A 87 -18.15 5.45 10.93
C ALA A 87 -18.31 5.01 9.47
N LEU A 88 -19.37 4.26 9.16
CA LEU A 88 -19.72 3.91 7.77
C LEU A 88 -20.12 5.15 6.95
N ALA A 89 -20.77 6.15 7.56
CA ALA A 89 -21.07 7.42 6.91
C ALA A 89 -19.81 8.23 6.58
N THR A 90 -18.85 8.34 7.49
CA THR A 90 -17.55 8.98 7.22
C THR A 90 -16.78 8.19 6.15
N GLN A 91 -16.69 6.86 6.26
CA GLN A 91 -15.90 6.03 5.33
C GLN A 91 -16.46 5.95 3.92
N SER A 92 -17.78 6.10 3.75
CA SER A 92 -18.40 6.22 2.43
C SER A 92 -18.37 7.65 1.86
N ARG A 93 -18.03 8.66 2.65
CA ARG A 93 -17.97 10.07 2.22
C ARG A 93 -16.64 10.48 1.57
N TYR A 94 -15.54 9.84 1.95
CA TYR A 94 -14.19 10.18 1.49
C TYR A 94 -13.62 9.12 0.53
N ILE A 95 -12.50 9.45 -0.12
CA ILE A 95 -11.83 8.58 -1.11
C ILE A 95 -11.05 7.49 -0.37
N LEU A 96 -11.77 6.54 0.23
CA LEU A 96 -11.23 5.53 1.14
C LEU A 96 -11.59 4.11 0.67
N LEU A 97 -10.68 3.16 0.91
CA LEU A 97 -10.76 1.80 0.37
C LEU A 97 -11.78 0.92 1.11
N ASP A 98 -12.17 1.29 2.33
CA ASP A 98 -13.06 0.47 3.17
C ASP A 98 -14.53 0.53 2.71
N SER A 99 -14.98 1.58 2.01
CA SER A 99 -16.33 1.61 1.43
C SER A 99 -16.51 0.59 0.29
N PRO A 100 -15.65 0.54 -0.75
CA PRO A 100 -15.63 -0.57 -1.70
C PRO A 100 -15.51 -1.95 -1.05
N LEU A 101 -14.66 -2.09 -0.02
CA LEU A 101 -14.49 -3.34 0.71
C LEU A 101 -15.80 -3.82 1.36
N VAL A 102 -16.43 -2.98 2.18
CA VAL A 102 -17.68 -3.32 2.88
C VAL A 102 -18.82 -3.57 1.89
N PHE A 103 -18.84 -2.88 0.75
CA PHE A 103 -19.77 -3.16 -0.35
C PHE A 103 -19.57 -4.57 -0.95
N PHE A 104 -18.33 -5.01 -1.19
CA PHE A 104 -18.07 -6.37 -1.68
C PHE A 104 -18.35 -7.45 -0.62
N ILE A 105 -18.12 -7.16 0.67
CA ILE A 105 -18.59 -8.00 1.79
C ILE A 105 -20.13 -8.12 1.74
N ALA A 106 -20.85 -7.02 1.51
CA ALA A 106 -22.31 -7.02 1.46
C ALA A 106 -22.87 -7.76 0.23
N ILE A 107 -22.23 -7.65 -0.94
CA ILE A 107 -22.55 -8.49 -2.11
C ILE A 107 -22.35 -9.97 -1.78
N THR A 108 -21.24 -10.30 -1.12
CA THR A 108 -20.91 -11.69 -0.75
C THR A 108 -21.93 -12.27 0.23
N ALA A 109 -22.28 -11.52 1.28
CA ALA A 109 -23.27 -11.92 2.27
C ALA A 109 -24.68 -12.07 1.65
N TYR A 110 -25.09 -11.12 0.80
CA TYR A 110 -26.35 -11.21 0.05
C TYR A 110 -26.37 -12.43 -0.88
N GLY A 111 -25.31 -12.63 -1.67
CA GLY A 111 -25.16 -13.76 -2.59
C GLY A 111 -25.22 -15.09 -1.87
N PHE A 112 -24.44 -15.25 -0.79
CA PHE A 112 -24.41 -16.49 -0.01
C PHE A 112 -25.76 -16.78 0.64
N LYS A 113 -26.41 -15.77 1.26
CA LYS A 113 -27.73 -15.95 1.89
C LYS A 113 -28.83 -16.22 0.89
N LYS A 114 -28.72 -15.69 -0.34
CA LYS A 114 -29.62 -16.07 -1.44
C LYS A 114 -29.37 -17.50 -1.94
N PHE A 115 -28.11 -17.91 -2.06
CA PHE A 115 -27.70 -19.27 -2.40
C PHE A 115 -28.23 -20.32 -1.41
N GLU A 116 -28.23 -20.03 -0.10
CA GLU A 116 -28.82 -20.90 0.93
C GLU A 116 -30.34 -21.11 0.77
N ASN A 117 -31.03 -20.14 0.15
CA ASN A 117 -32.48 -20.16 -0.01
C ASN A 117 -32.94 -20.74 -1.37
N GLU A 118 -32.05 -20.94 -2.34
CA GLU A 118 -32.41 -21.52 -3.64
C GLU A 118 -32.34 -23.06 -3.63
N VAL A 119 -33.21 -23.69 -4.42
CA VAL A 119 -33.20 -25.16 -4.57
C VAL A 119 -31.89 -25.61 -5.24
N PRO A 120 -31.16 -26.58 -4.67
CA PRO A 120 -29.94 -27.16 -5.23
C PRO A 120 -29.96 -27.42 -6.74
N PHE A 121 -28.84 -27.11 -7.40
CA PHE A 121 -28.60 -27.34 -8.82
C PHE A 121 -29.54 -26.59 -9.80
N THR A 122 -30.42 -25.71 -9.31
CA THR A 122 -31.20 -24.81 -10.19
C THR A 122 -30.34 -23.67 -10.74
N LYS A 123 -30.84 -23.01 -11.79
CA LYS A 123 -30.16 -21.86 -12.43
C LYS A 123 -29.87 -20.73 -11.43
N ASP A 124 -30.81 -20.39 -10.56
CA ASP A 124 -30.61 -19.32 -9.59
C ASP A 124 -29.71 -19.75 -8.42
N TRP A 125 -29.70 -21.04 -8.02
CA TRP A 125 -28.70 -21.57 -7.08
C TRP A 125 -27.27 -21.37 -7.61
N TYR A 126 -27.00 -21.74 -8.87
CA TYR A 126 -25.71 -21.49 -9.53
C TYR A 126 -25.41 -20.00 -9.70
N ARG A 127 -26.41 -19.17 -10.02
CA ARG A 127 -26.26 -17.72 -10.17
C ARG A 127 -25.82 -17.04 -8.86
N TYR A 128 -26.45 -17.39 -7.75
CA TYR A 128 -26.11 -16.81 -6.45
C TYR A 128 -24.79 -17.38 -5.89
N LEU A 129 -24.50 -18.65 -6.15
CA LEU A 129 -23.19 -19.25 -5.85
C LEU A 129 -22.05 -18.57 -6.63
N PHE A 130 -22.25 -18.26 -7.92
CA PHE A 130 -21.32 -17.47 -8.73
C PHE A 130 -21.20 -16.02 -8.26
N LEU A 131 -22.31 -15.39 -7.83
CA LEU A 131 -22.28 -14.05 -7.24
C LEU A 131 -21.47 -14.02 -5.94
N THR A 132 -21.57 -15.06 -5.09
CA THR A 132 -20.70 -15.22 -3.92
C THR A 132 -19.24 -15.34 -4.33
N GLY A 133 -18.93 -16.15 -5.35
CA GLY A 133 -17.57 -16.30 -5.88
C GLY A 133 -16.95 -15.00 -6.38
N LEU A 134 -17.69 -14.23 -7.19
CA LEU A 134 -17.27 -12.89 -7.62
C LEU A 134 -17.14 -11.91 -6.45
N GLY A 135 -18.06 -11.96 -5.48
CA GLY A 135 -18.02 -11.14 -4.27
C GLY A 135 -16.76 -11.39 -3.44
N LEU A 136 -16.44 -12.65 -3.16
CA LEU A 136 -15.22 -13.07 -2.46
C LEU A 136 -13.97 -12.61 -3.21
N GLY A 137 -13.92 -12.85 -4.53
CA GLY A 137 -12.83 -12.40 -5.40
C GLY A 137 -12.64 -10.88 -5.34
N ALA A 138 -13.71 -10.09 -5.45
CA ALA A 138 -13.65 -8.62 -5.37
C ALA A 138 -13.28 -8.10 -3.98
N THR A 139 -13.69 -8.79 -2.92
CA THR A 139 -13.35 -8.40 -1.54
C THR A 139 -11.85 -8.58 -1.29
N VAL A 140 -11.30 -9.76 -1.57
CA VAL A 140 -9.86 -10.01 -1.40
C VAL A 140 -9.00 -9.20 -2.38
N SER A 141 -9.51 -8.90 -3.58
CA SER A 141 -8.86 -7.99 -4.55
C SER A 141 -8.88 -6.52 -4.15
N SER A 142 -9.60 -6.14 -3.08
CA SER A 142 -9.67 -4.76 -2.56
C SER A 142 -8.81 -4.53 -1.32
N LYS A 143 -8.83 -5.47 -0.36
CA LYS A 143 -8.01 -5.46 0.87
C LYS A 143 -7.91 -6.90 1.37
N TRP A 144 -6.74 -7.34 1.87
CA TRP A 144 -6.56 -8.73 2.36
C TRP A 144 -7.44 -9.10 3.56
N VAL A 145 -8.09 -8.13 4.21
CA VAL A 145 -9.23 -8.35 5.14
C VAL A 145 -10.33 -9.22 4.51
N GLY A 146 -10.48 -9.23 3.18
CA GLY A 146 -11.39 -10.12 2.46
C GLY A 146 -11.09 -11.63 2.61
N LEU A 147 -9.88 -12.00 3.05
CA LEU A 147 -9.57 -13.38 3.46
C LEU A 147 -10.45 -13.84 4.64
N PHE A 148 -10.92 -12.91 5.49
CA PHE A 148 -11.84 -13.22 6.58
C PHE A 148 -13.27 -13.46 6.09
N THR A 149 -13.67 -12.81 4.99
CA THR A 149 -14.92 -13.10 4.29
C THR A 149 -14.87 -14.47 3.60
N ILE A 150 -13.71 -14.85 3.06
CA ILE A 150 -13.43 -16.20 2.54
C ILE A 150 -13.47 -17.23 3.69
N GLY A 151 -12.84 -16.96 4.83
CA GLY A 151 -12.88 -17.82 6.01
C GLY A 151 -14.30 -18.03 6.55
N TRP A 152 -15.09 -16.96 6.62
CA TRP A 152 -16.50 -16.98 7.01
C TRP A 152 -17.37 -17.84 6.08
N VAL A 153 -17.32 -17.57 4.76
CA VAL A 153 -18.06 -18.38 3.76
C VAL A 153 -17.55 -19.82 3.76
N GLY A 154 -16.25 -20.04 3.90
CA GLY A 154 -15.63 -21.36 3.99
C GLY A 154 -16.14 -22.18 5.18
N ALA A 155 -16.16 -21.59 6.38
CA ALA A 155 -16.67 -22.24 7.59
C ALA A 155 -18.16 -22.60 7.47
N LEU A 156 -19.01 -21.68 6.97
CA LEU A 156 -20.42 -21.98 6.71
C LEU A 156 -20.60 -23.03 5.61
N THR A 157 -19.74 -23.04 4.59
CA THR A 157 -19.76 -24.03 3.51
C THR A 157 -19.37 -25.42 4.00
N LEU A 158 -18.36 -25.53 4.87
CA LEU A 158 -17.98 -26.78 5.54
C LEU A 158 -19.10 -27.28 6.46
N TYR A 159 -19.74 -26.39 7.22
CA TYR A 159 -20.91 -26.72 8.04
C TYR A 159 -22.08 -27.25 7.20
N GLN A 160 -22.41 -26.61 6.06
CA GLN A 160 -23.42 -27.11 5.13
C GLN A 160 -23.04 -28.48 4.54
N LEU A 161 -21.78 -28.68 4.16
CA LEU A 161 -21.29 -29.96 3.61
C LEU A 161 -21.32 -31.08 4.66
N TRP A 162 -21.04 -30.78 5.92
CA TRP A 162 -21.16 -31.72 7.04
C TRP A 162 -22.60 -32.25 7.19
N TRP A 163 -23.59 -31.36 7.18
CA TRP A 163 -25.00 -31.78 7.24
C TRP A 163 -25.48 -32.48 5.96
N LEU A 164 -25.00 -32.08 4.78
CA LEU A 164 -25.26 -32.79 3.51
C LEU A 164 -24.62 -34.18 3.43
N LEU A 165 -23.56 -34.44 4.21
CA LEU A 165 -22.96 -35.77 4.35
C LEU A 165 -23.73 -36.65 5.35
N GLY A 166 -24.36 -36.05 6.36
CA GLY A 166 -25.23 -36.74 7.32
C GLY A 166 -26.64 -37.04 6.82
N ASP A 167 -27.12 -36.36 5.78
CA ASP A 167 -28.45 -36.62 5.20
C ASP A 167 -28.45 -37.88 4.30
N LEU A 168 -29.02 -38.96 4.82
CA LEU A 168 -29.17 -40.24 4.13
C LEU A 168 -30.03 -40.17 2.85
N ASN A 169 -30.75 -39.07 2.61
CA ASN A 169 -31.48 -38.83 1.35
C ASN A 169 -30.56 -38.30 0.22
N VAL A 170 -29.34 -37.87 0.54
CA VAL A 170 -28.36 -37.33 -0.42
C VAL A 170 -27.43 -38.45 -0.89
N SER A 171 -27.63 -38.91 -2.13
CA SER A 171 -26.71 -39.90 -2.72
C SER A 171 -25.31 -39.32 -2.91
N TYR A 172 -24.28 -40.16 -2.80
CA TYR A 172 -22.86 -39.74 -2.89
C TYR A 172 -22.55 -38.94 -4.17
N LYS A 173 -23.21 -39.24 -5.30
CA LYS A 173 -23.08 -38.48 -6.55
C LYS A 173 -23.60 -37.04 -6.42
N LYS A 174 -24.70 -36.81 -5.69
CA LYS A 174 -25.21 -35.46 -5.37
C LYS A 174 -24.27 -34.73 -4.40
N PHE A 175 -23.71 -35.43 -3.40
CA PHE A 175 -22.71 -34.86 -2.50
C PHE A 175 -21.46 -34.39 -3.26
N LEU A 176 -20.89 -35.23 -4.13
CA LEU A 176 -19.74 -34.88 -4.97
C LEU A 176 -20.05 -33.72 -5.93
N ALA A 177 -21.25 -33.67 -6.51
CA ALA A 177 -21.69 -32.53 -7.32
C ALA A 177 -21.82 -31.23 -6.49
N HIS A 178 -22.32 -31.33 -5.26
CA HIS A 178 -22.39 -30.21 -4.30
C HIS A 178 -21.01 -29.72 -3.87
N PHE A 179 -20.06 -30.62 -3.66
CA PHE A 179 -18.67 -30.31 -3.33
C PHE A 179 -17.94 -29.66 -4.51
N GLY A 180 -17.97 -30.30 -5.69
CA GLY A 180 -17.32 -29.78 -6.90
C GLY A 180 -17.85 -28.41 -7.33
N ALA A 181 -19.16 -28.18 -7.25
CA ALA A 181 -19.73 -26.85 -7.51
C ALA A 181 -19.21 -25.80 -6.52
N ARG A 182 -19.14 -26.12 -5.22
CA ARG A 182 -18.58 -25.21 -4.20
C ARG A 182 -17.09 -24.93 -4.44
N VAL A 183 -16.28 -25.94 -4.81
CA VAL A 183 -14.87 -25.74 -5.17
C VAL A 183 -14.71 -24.80 -6.37
N VAL A 184 -15.46 -25.03 -7.46
CA VAL A 184 -15.40 -24.17 -8.66
C VAL A 184 -15.77 -22.73 -8.32
N PHE A 185 -16.90 -22.51 -7.65
CA PHE A 185 -17.43 -21.16 -7.47
C PHE A 185 -16.92 -20.42 -6.23
N LEU A 186 -16.49 -21.09 -5.17
CA LEU A 186 -16.00 -20.46 -3.92
C LEU A 186 -14.47 -20.53 -3.75
N ILE A 187 -13.75 -21.19 -4.67
CA ILE A 187 -12.28 -21.21 -4.69
C ILE A 187 -11.74 -20.76 -6.05
N ILE A 188 -12.10 -21.46 -7.13
CA ILE A 188 -11.51 -21.17 -8.47
C ILE A 188 -11.95 -19.80 -9.00
N VAL A 189 -13.24 -19.45 -8.94
CA VAL A 189 -13.73 -18.13 -9.39
C VAL A 189 -13.09 -16.96 -8.62
N PRO A 190 -13.01 -16.96 -7.26
CA PRO A 190 -12.26 -15.95 -6.51
C PRO A 190 -10.78 -15.82 -6.93
N ILE A 191 -10.08 -16.95 -7.13
CA ILE A 191 -8.66 -16.94 -7.52
C ILE A 191 -8.48 -16.37 -8.93
N VAL A 192 -9.29 -16.82 -9.91
CA VAL A 192 -9.24 -16.31 -11.29
C VAL A 192 -9.56 -14.81 -11.32
N PHE A 193 -10.51 -14.34 -10.50
CA PHE A 193 -10.80 -12.92 -10.37
C PHE A 193 -9.61 -12.14 -9.78
N TYR A 194 -9.01 -12.61 -8.68
CA TYR A 194 -7.85 -11.97 -8.04
C TYR A 194 -6.65 -11.86 -9.00
N VAL A 195 -6.27 -12.97 -9.62
CA VAL A 195 -5.18 -13.02 -10.62
C VAL A 195 -5.51 -12.11 -11.81
N GLY A 196 -6.77 -12.08 -12.26
CA GLY A 196 -7.24 -11.18 -13.31
C GLY A 196 -7.12 -9.70 -12.96
N MET A 197 -7.35 -9.30 -11.69
CA MET A 197 -7.16 -7.92 -11.26
C MET A 197 -5.68 -7.51 -11.22
N PHE A 198 -4.77 -8.44 -10.91
CA PHE A 198 -3.33 -8.19 -11.03
C PHE A 198 -2.86 -8.15 -12.49
N ALA A 199 -3.47 -8.93 -13.38
CA ALA A 199 -3.21 -8.82 -14.83
C ALA A 199 -3.63 -7.44 -15.37
N LEU A 200 -4.81 -6.94 -15.00
CA LEU A 200 -5.23 -5.57 -15.33
C LEU A 200 -4.30 -4.52 -14.71
N HIS A 201 -3.89 -4.69 -13.45
CA HIS A 201 -2.95 -3.77 -12.79
C HIS A 201 -1.62 -3.63 -13.55
N PHE A 202 -1.02 -4.74 -13.99
CA PHE A 202 0.22 -4.73 -14.78
C PHE A 202 0.06 -4.24 -16.23
N ILE A 203 -1.16 -4.20 -16.75
CA ILE A 203 -1.46 -3.61 -18.07
C ILE A 203 -1.68 -2.09 -17.94
N CYS A 204 -2.36 -1.63 -16.88
CA CYS A 204 -2.65 -0.22 -16.66
C CYS A 204 -1.44 0.56 -16.08
N LEU A 205 -0.59 -0.08 -15.28
CA LEU A 205 0.60 0.54 -14.69
C LEU A 205 1.86 0.04 -15.41
N SER A 206 2.08 0.54 -16.63
CA SER A 206 3.21 0.17 -17.50
C SER A 206 4.51 0.91 -17.18
N ASN A 207 4.44 2.10 -16.60
CA ASN A 207 5.58 3.01 -16.46
C ASN A 207 6.33 2.79 -15.13
N THR A 208 7.60 3.17 -15.10
CA THR A 208 8.37 3.24 -13.85
C THR A 208 7.96 4.44 -12.99
N GLY A 209 8.43 4.43 -11.74
CA GLY A 209 8.25 5.47 -10.72
C GLY A 209 8.81 4.95 -9.39
N ASP A 210 8.86 5.77 -8.33
CA ASP A 210 9.57 5.44 -7.07
C ASP A 210 9.14 4.11 -6.46
N GLY A 211 7.87 3.76 -6.63
CA GLY A 211 7.29 2.49 -6.22
C GLY A 211 7.87 1.23 -6.90
N ALA A 212 8.70 1.36 -7.93
CA ALA A 212 9.39 0.27 -8.62
C ALA A 212 10.66 -0.19 -7.89
N SER A 213 11.27 0.66 -7.05
CA SER A 213 12.47 0.37 -6.26
C SER A 213 12.34 -0.87 -5.35
N PHE A 214 11.12 -1.20 -4.93
CA PHE A 214 10.80 -2.36 -4.12
C PHE A 214 10.81 -3.70 -4.89
N MET A 215 10.90 -3.67 -6.22
CA MET A 215 10.87 -4.84 -7.11
C MET A 215 12.27 -5.21 -7.62
N SER A 216 12.45 -6.44 -8.07
CA SER A 216 13.67 -6.92 -8.71
C SER A 216 14.00 -6.11 -10.00
N PRO A 217 15.28 -5.99 -10.37
CA PRO A 217 15.67 -5.43 -11.67
C PRO A 217 15.03 -6.15 -12.85
N GLU A 218 14.86 -7.47 -12.75
CA GLU A 218 14.12 -8.29 -13.72
C GLU A 218 12.69 -7.78 -13.90
N PHE A 219 11.95 -7.51 -12.81
CA PHE A 219 10.62 -6.89 -12.87
C PHE A 219 10.69 -5.47 -13.46
N GLN A 220 11.60 -4.63 -12.95
CA GLN A 220 11.76 -3.23 -13.38
C GLN A 220 12.11 -3.12 -14.88
N SER A 221 12.83 -4.08 -15.45
CA SER A 221 13.16 -4.17 -16.89
C SER A 221 11.95 -4.40 -17.82
N THR A 222 10.77 -4.65 -17.24
CA THR A 222 9.49 -4.77 -17.97
C THR A 222 8.64 -3.51 -17.90
N LEU A 223 9.11 -2.46 -17.22
CA LEU A 223 8.45 -1.17 -17.13
C LEU A 223 8.97 -0.22 -18.21
N GLN A 224 8.08 0.62 -18.74
CA GLN A 224 8.39 1.69 -19.68
C GLN A 224 9.12 2.83 -18.94
N HIS A 225 10.02 3.50 -19.66
CA HIS A 225 10.86 4.59 -19.14
C HIS A 225 11.77 4.19 -17.95
N THR A 226 12.15 2.91 -17.85
CA THR A 226 13.08 2.45 -16.82
C THR A 226 14.50 3.00 -17.02
N ASN A 227 15.19 3.32 -15.92
CA ASN A 227 16.58 3.79 -15.90
C ASN A 227 17.60 2.63 -15.83
N LEU A 228 17.12 1.38 -15.85
CA LEU A 228 17.99 0.22 -16.00
C LEU A 228 18.59 0.20 -17.40
N ALA A 229 19.89 -0.11 -17.47
CA ALA A 229 20.55 -0.24 -18.75
C ALA A 229 20.04 -1.49 -19.49
N HIS A 230 19.92 -1.36 -20.80
CA HIS A 230 19.56 -2.43 -21.71
C HIS A 230 20.72 -2.67 -22.68
N ASP A 231 20.90 -3.94 -23.06
CA ASP A 231 21.85 -4.38 -24.09
C ASP A 231 23.28 -3.92 -23.78
N ILE A 232 23.72 -4.31 -22.58
CA ILE A 232 24.99 -3.95 -21.94
C ILE A 232 26.07 -4.94 -22.38
N PRO A 233 27.33 -4.52 -22.65
CA PRO A 233 28.44 -5.44 -22.88
C PRO A 233 28.53 -6.56 -21.83
N ALA A 234 28.44 -7.81 -22.30
CA ALA A 234 28.27 -8.98 -21.44
C ALA A 234 29.57 -9.41 -20.74
N ASP A 235 30.72 -9.28 -21.40
CA ASP A 235 32.01 -9.67 -20.81
C ASP A 235 32.69 -8.52 -20.07
N VAL A 236 33.19 -8.78 -18.87
CA VAL A 236 33.87 -7.78 -18.03
C VAL A 236 35.40 -7.99 -18.08
N ALA A 237 36.14 -6.90 -18.28
CA ALA A 237 37.59 -6.91 -18.42
C ALA A 237 38.26 -5.87 -17.50
N PHE A 238 39.58 -5.95 -17.36
CA PHE A 238 40.34 -4.84 -16.79
C PHE A 238 40.18 -3.57 -17.63
N GLY A 239 40.14 -2.42 -16.97
CA GLY A 239 39.74 -1.14 -17.57
C GLY A 239 38.23 -0.95 -17.75
N SER A 240 37.39 -1.94 -17.47
CA SER A 240 35.93 -1.74 -17.46
C SER A 240 35.51 -0.81 -16.33
N GLU A 241 34.64 0.15 -16.65
CA GLU A 241 33.82 0.87 -15.68
C GLU A 241 32.58 0.01 -15.38
N ILE A 242 32.35 -0.33 -14.13
CA ILE A 242 31.24 -1.19 -13.71
C ILE A 242 30.41 -0.59 -12.58
N ALA A 243 29.13 -0.98 -12.53
CA ALA A 243 28.28 -0.81 -11.36
C ALA A 243 28.11 -2.16 -10.66
N LEU A 244 28.59 -2.29 -9.42
CA LEU A 244 28.42 -3.48 -8.59
C LEU A 244 27.09 -3.40 -7.82
N ARG A 245 26.31 -4.49 -7.84
CA ARG A 245 25.08 -4.64 -7.05
C ARG A 245 25.16 -5.80 -6.09
N HIS A 246 24.70 -5.58 -4.87
CA HIS A 246 24.53 -6.64 -3.88
C HIS A 246 23.29 -7.49 -4.21
N TRP A 247 23.37 -8.81 -4.02
CA TRP A 247 22.31 -9.72 -4.45
C TRP A 247 21.15 -9.86 -3.47
N ASN A 248 21.41 -9.89 -2.16
CA ASN A 248 20.39 -10.28 -1.16
C ASN A 248 19.66 -9.08 -0.50
N THR A 249 20.17 -7.85 -0.63
CA THR A 249 19.49 -6.66 -0.10
C THR A 249 19.01 -5.72 -1.20
N GLN A 250 17.92 -5.00 -0.94
CA GLN A 250 17.45 -3.90 -1.78
C GLN A 250 18.21 -2.59 -1.48
N GLY A 251 19.40 -2.66 -0.89
CA GLY A 251 20.30 -1.51 -0.77
C GLY A 251 20.97 -1.12 -2.09
N GLY A 252 20.87 -1.96 -3.12
CA GLY A 252 21.30 -1.62 -4.48
C GLY A 252 22.81 -1.68 -4.68
N TYR A 253 23.38 -0.55 -5.07
CA TYR A 253 24.70 -0.45 -5.66
C TYR A 253 25.79 -0.18 -4.62
N LEU A 254 26.99 -0.72 -4.85
CA LEU A 254 28.19 -0.27 -4.15
C LEU A 254 28.47 1.20 -4.51
N HIS A 255 28.44 2.07 -3.51
CA HIS A 255 28.41 3.52 -3.69
C HIS A 255 29.49 4.19 -2.83
N SER A 256 30.03 5.32 -3.28
CA SER A 256 30.94 6.15 -2.47
C SER A 256 30.89 7.61 -2.91
N HIS A 257 30.93 8.53 -1.96
CA HIS A 257 30.88 9.98 -2.19
C HIS A 257 31.86 10.69 -1.25
N ASP A 258 32.23 11.95 -1.50
CA ASP A 258 33.31 12.63 -0.75
C ASP A 258 32.87 13.16 0.65
N HIS A 259 32.31 12.25 1.45
CA HIS A 259 32.14 12.41 2.88
C HIS A 259 32.90 11.29 3.59
N MET A 260 33.44 11.61 4.76
CA MET A 260 34.27 10.69 5.54
C MET A 260 33.46 10.02 6.64
N TYR A 261 33.91 8.86 7.14
CA TYR A 261 33.35 8.29 8.36
C TYR A 261 33.56 9.23 9.56
N ALA A 262 32.53 9.43 10.39
CA ALA A 262 32.63 10.23 11.60
C ALA A 262 33.45 9.51 12.71
N THR A 263 33.35 8.18 12.72
CA THR A 263 34.05 7.24 13.61
C THR A 263 35.03 6.39 12.77
N GLY A 264 35.55 5.29 13.33
CA GLY A 264 36.38 4.35 12.58
C GLY A 264 37.67 4.96 12.04
N SER A 265 38.01 4.64 10.79
CA SER A 265 39.23 5.10 10.11
C SER A 265 39.23 6.58 9.70
N LYS A 266 38.04 7.21 9.66
CA LYS A 266 37.79 8.54 9.07
C LYS A 266 38.20 8.68 7.60
N GLN A 267 38.25 7.56 6.86
CA GLN A 267 38.40 7.55 5.40
C GLN A 267 37.03 7.79 4.71
N GLN A 268 37.00 7.81 3.37
CA GLN A 268 35.77 8.07 2.60
C GLN A 268 34.75 6.93 2.79
N GLN A 269 33.48 7.30 2.94
CA GLN A 269 32.39 6.35 3.17
C GLN A 269 32.17 5.43 1.96
N VAL A 270 31.96 4.14 2.20
CA VAL A 270 31.45 3.17 1.22
C VAL A 270 30.15 2.56 1.74
N THR A 271 29.14 2.53 0.88
CA THR A 271 27.75 2.26 1.27
C THR A 271 27.01 1.44 0.21
N LEU A 272 25.79 1.04 0.54
CA LEU A 272 24.79 0.60 -0.44
C LEU A 272 23.76 1.72 -0.68
N TYR A 273 23.71 2.20 -1.93
CA TYR A 273 22.75 3.21 -2.38
C TYR A 273 21.74 2.61 -3.37
N PRO A 274 20.41 2.72 -3.12
CA PRO A 274 19.40 1.98 -3.89
C PRO A 274 19.10 2.55 -5.29
N HIS A 275 19.53 3.77 -5.59
CA HIS A 275 19.30 4.42 -6.89
C HIS A 275 20.56 4.39 -7.75
N LYS A 276 20.40 4.46 -9.07
CA LYS A 276 21.53 4.51 -10.02
C LYS A 276 22.07 5.94 -10.09
N ASP A 277 23.36 6.12 -9.79
CA ASP A 277 24.07 7.39 -9.83
C ASP A 277 25.50 7.22 -10.38
N HIS A 278 26.14 8.31 -10.80
CA HIS A 278 27.55 8.33 -11.23
C HIS A 278 28.52 7.86 -10.13
N ASN A 279 28.19 8.08 -8.86
CA ASN A 279 28.95 7.60 -7.70
C ASN A 279 28.79 6.10 -7.40
N ASN A 280 28.16 5.36 -8.31
CA ASN A 280 28.10 3.89 -8.30
C ASN A 280 29.11 3.27 -9.28
N ALA A 281 29.92 4.08 -9.98
CA ALA A 281 30.84 3.63 -11.02
C ALA A 281 32.24 3.33 -10.46
N TRP A 282 32.70 2.10 -10.67
CA TRP A 282 34.00 1.59 -10.23
C TRP A 282 34.82 1.08 -11.42
N VAL A 283 36.06 1.52 -11.56
CA VAL A 283 37.00 1.04 -12.57
C VAL A 283 37.75 -0.19 -12.04
N LEU A 284 37.79 -1.25 -12.84
CA LEU A 284 38.50 -2.49 -12.51
C LEU A 284 39.98 -2.42 -12.92
N GLU A 285 40.87 -2.34 -11.95
CA GLU A 285 42.32 -2.27 -12.14
C GLU A 285 42.99 -3.61 -11.80
N ASN A 286 44.06 -3.94 -12.51
CA ASN A 286 44.76 -5.22 -12.35
C ASN A 286 45.82 -5.13 -11.24
N ALA A 287 45.57 -5.78 -10.10
CA ALA A 287 46.49 -5.79 -8.96
C ALA A 287 47.81 -6.56 -9.21
N THR A 288 47.94 -7.25 -10.34
CA THR A 288 49.06 -8.16 -10.66
C THR A 288 49.86 -7.76 -11.91
N ALA A 289 49.41 -6.74 -12.65
CA ALA A 289 50.20 -6.15 -13.73
C ALA A 289 51.18 -5.12 -13.15
N LEU A 290 52.35 -5.01 -13.78
CA LEU A 290 53.14 -3.77 -13.71
C LEU A 290 52.54 -2.80 -14.74
N GLU A 291 52.50 -1.50 -14.44
CA GLU A 291 51.94 -0.52 -15.37
C GLU A 291 52.78 -0.46 -16.66
N GLU A 292 52.18 -0.84 -17.78
CA GLU A 292 52.72 -0.53 -19.11
C GLU A 292 52.27 0.88 -19.49
N TYR A 293 53.22 1.81 -19.47
CA TYR A 293 53.01 3.19 -19.91
C TYR A 293 53.20 3.29 -21.43
N GLU A 294 52.15 3.63 -22.18
CA GLU A 294 52.32 4.11 -23.54
C GLU A 294 52.74 5.59 -23.54
N THR A 295 53.76 5.93 -24.32
CA THR A 295 54.14 7.32 -24.61
C THR A 295 53.47 7.75 -25.92
N ASP A 296 52.71 8.84 -25.90
CA ASP A 296 52.06 9.35 -27.11
C ASP A 296 53.07 9.96 -28.12
N ALA A 297 52.59 10.29 -29.31
CA ALA A 297 53.41 10.89 -30.37
C ALA A 297 53.95 12.32 -30.05
N HIS A 298 53.56 12.90 -28.91
CA HIS A 298 53.99 14.22 -28.43
C HIS A 298 54.90 14.14 -27.20
N GLY A 299 55.12 12.94 -26.64
CA GLY A 299 55.96 12.70 -25.47
C GLY A 299 55.22 12.65 -24.13
N ASN A 300 53.89 12.68 -24.13
CA ASN A 300 53.09 12.50 -22.92
C ASN A 300 53.10 11.02 -22.50
N ILE A 301 53.32 10.75 -21.22
CA ILE A 301 53.30 9.40 -20.66
C ILE A 301 51.89 9.15 -20.09
N THR A 302 51.16 8.18 -20.65
CA THR A 302 49.85 7.78 -20.15
C THR A 302 49.88 6.35 -19.63
N ALA A 303 49.46 6.16 -18.37
CA ALA A 303 49.29 4.83 -17.77
C ALA A 303 48.08 4.13 -18.42
N THR A 304 48.33 3.25 -19.38
CA THR A 304 47.30 2.52 -20.11
C THR A 304 46.83 1.30 -19.32
N ASN A 305 45.91 1.52 -18.37
CA ASN A 305 45.10 0.47 -17.74
C ASN A 305 44.28 -0.38 -18.74
N TYR A 306 44.20 0.08 -20.00
CA TYR A 306 43.54 -0.55 -21.13
C TYR A 306 44.46 -1.54 -21.85
N LEU A 307 44.67 -2.71 -21.24
CA LEU A 307 45.44 -3.80 -21.85
C LEU A 307 44.83 -4.23 -23.19
N LYS A 308 45.66 -4.30 -24.24
CA LYS A 308 45.27 -4.71 -25.61
C LYS A 308 45.89 -6.06 -25.97
N PRO A 309 45.10 -7.11 -26.27
CA PRO A 309 43.62 -7.19 -26.25
C PRO A 309 43.04 -7.18 -24.81
N PRO A 310 41.75 -6.83 -24.64
CA PRO A 310 41.10 -6.73 -23.34
C PRO A 310 41.19 -8.03 -22.53
N VAL A 311 41.74 -7.93 -21.31
CA VAL A 311 41.96 -9.08 -20.43
C VAL A 311 40.74 -9.29 -19.53
N PHE A 312 39.95 -10.31 -19.85
CA PHE A 312 38.74 -10.69 -19.12
C PHE A 312 39.03 -11.19 -17.69
N ILE A 313 38.16 -10.82 -16.75
CA ILE A 313 38.31 -11.20 -15.33
C ILE A 313 37.81 -12.64 -15.12
N LYS A 314 38.72 -13.53 -14.72
CA LYS A 314 38.44 -14.95 -14.44
C LYS A 314 38.28 -15.21 -12.94
N ASP A 315 37.80 -16.40 -12.58
CA ASP A 315 37.86 -16.86 -11.20
C ASP A 315 39.29 -16.80 -10.64
N GLY A 316 39.43 -16.43 -9.37
CA GLY A 316 40.71 -16.26 -8.69
C GLY A 316 41.52 -15.01 -9.09
N ALA A 317 41.05 -14.18 -10.04
CA ALA A 317 41.72 -12.94 -10.40
C ALA A 317 41.71 -11.93 -9.23
N ILE A 318 42.81 -11.18 -9.06
CA ILE A 318 42.93 -10.13 -8.04
C ILE A 318 42.72 -8.78 -8.72
N VAL A 319 41.71 -8.04 -8.26
CA VAL A 319 41.32 -6.73 -8.77
C VAL A 319 41.54 -5.67 -7.70
N LYS A 320 41.82 -4.44 -8.11
CA LYS A 320 41.51 -3.25 -7.31
C LYS A 320 40.28 -2.57 -7.93
N LEU A 321 39.44 -1.97 -7.10
CA LEU A 321 38.21 -1.29 -7.51
C LEU A 321 38.37 0.20 -7.23
N ARG A 322 38.67 1.02 -8.24
CA ARG A 322 38.81 2.47 -8.08
C ARG A 322 37.48 3.18 -8.36
N HIS A 323 36.98 3.92 -7.39
CA HIS A 323 35.81 4.77 -7.57
C HIS A 323 36.08 5.86 -8.62
N LYS A 324 35.19 5.99 -9.60
CA LYS A 324 35.41 6.88 -10.76
C LYS A 324 35.46 8.37 -10.36
N SER A 325 34.55 8.83 -9.50
CA SER A 325 34.43 10.28 -9.20
C SER A 325 35.53 10.81 -8.27
N THR A 326 36.06 9.99 -7.35
CA THR A 326 37.03 10.46 -6.32
C THR A 326 38.42 9.83 -6.43
N PHE A 327 38.65 8.96 -7.43
CA PHE A 327 39.91 8.24 -7.69
C PHE A 327 40.43 7.34 -6.54
N ARG A 328 39.67 7.21 -5.45
CA ARG A 328 40.00 6.35 -4.30
C ARG A 328 39.61 4.91 -4.58
N ARG A 329 40.31 3.95 -3.97
CA ARG A 329 40.06 2.51 -4.12
C ARG A 329 39.26 1.96 -2.96
N LEU A 330 38.41 0.98 -3.27
CA LEU A 330 37.76 0.13 -2.27
C LEU A 330 38.85 -0.53 -1.42
N HIS A 331 38.74 -0.37 -0.10
CA HIS A 331 39.81 -0.66 0.85
C HIS A 331 39.20 -1.30 2.10
N SER A 332 39.93 -2.21 2.77
CA SER A 332 39.51 -2.76 4.07
C SER A 332 40.68 -3.08 4.99
N HIS A 333 40.57 -2.70 6.25
CA HIS A 333 41.64 -2.76 7.25
C HIS A 333 41.10 -3.27 8.59
N ASP A 334 41.95 -3.44 9.61
CA ASP A 334 41.53 -3.95 10.93
C ASP A 334 41.00 -2.85 11.87
N VAL A 335 39.92 -2.19 11.42
CA VAL A 335 39.09 -1.23 12.17
C VAL A 335 37.65 -1.75 12.16
N ARG A 336 36.87 -1.45 13.21
CA ARG A 336 35.46 -1.88 13.29
C ARG A 336 34.54 -0.93 12.50
N PRO A 337 33.53 -1.46 11.78
CA PRO A 337 32.50 -0.63 11.14
C PRO A 337 31.75 0.26 12.15
N PRO A 338 31.12 1.35 11.68
CA PRO A 338 30.42 2.32 12.52
C PRO A 338 29.09 1.82 13.13
N VAL A 339 28.54 0.69 12.70
CA VAL A 339 27.32 0.08 13.30
C VAL A 339 27.53 -1.41 13.60
N SER A 340 28.13 -2.18 12.68
CA SER A 340 28.44 -3.60 12.91
C SER A 340 29.76 -3.81 13.65
N GLU A 341 29.84 -3.42 14.92
CA GLU A 341 31.06 -3.42 15.73
C GLU A 341 31.62 -4.82 16.12
N GLN A 342 31.04 -5.93 15.63
CA GLN A 342 31.45 -7.28 16.03
C GLN A 342 32.84 -7.65 15.51
N GLU A 343 33.61 -8.44 16.28
CA GLU A 343 35.04 -8.75 15.98
C GLU A 343 35.32 -9.40 14.61
N HIS A 344 34.31 -10.01 14.00
CA HIS A 344 34.39 -10.66 12.69
C HIS A 344 34.02 -9.75 11.51
N HIS A 345 33.61 -8.50 11.79
CA HIS A 345 33.40 -7.44 10.80
C HIS A 345 34.56 -6.44 10.83
N ASN A 346 35.01 -6.06 9.63
CA ASN A 346 35.99 -5.02 9.40
C ASN A 346 35.35 -3.88 8.57
N GLU A 347 35.76 -2.63 8.82
CA GLU A 347 35.36 -1.46 8.05
C GLU A 347 35.75 -1.63 6.57
N VAL A 348 34.92 -1.09 5.67
CA VAL A 348 35.21 -0.94 4.25
C VAL A 348 35.07 0.52 3.89
N SER A 349 36.09 1.07 3.24
CA SER A 349 36.23 2.49 2.96
C SER A 349 36.70 2.71 1.52
N ALA A 350 36.79 3.97 1.13
CA ALA A 350 37.51 4.39 -0.07
C ALA A 350 38.77 5.19 0.31
N TYR A 351 39.94 4.67 -0.09
CA TYR A 351 41.26 5.21 0.29
C TYR A 351 42.16 5.54 -0.91
N GLY A 352 43.17 6.38 -0.71
CA GLY A 352 44.08 6.86 -1.76
C GLY A 352 43.66 8.19 -2.39
N TYR A 353 44.22 8.49 -3.56
CA TYR A 353 44.06 9.74 -4.31
C TYR A 353 44.42 9.50 -5.79
N GLU A 354 44.16 10.49 -6.67
CA GLU A 354 44.54 10.41 -8.08
C GLU A 354 46.07 10.33 -8.25
N GLY A 355 46.56 9.33 -9.00
CA GLY A 355 47.99 9.05 -9.12
C GLY A 355 48.62 8.30 -7.92
N PHE A 356 47.81 7.76 -7.01
CA PHE A 356 48.23 6.71 -6.09
C PHE A 356 48.04 5.34 -6.75
N ASP A 357 48.99 4.41 -6.59
CA ASP A 357 48.91 3.05 -7.17
C ASP A 357 47.98 2.12 -6.37
N GLY A 358 47.68 2.49 -5.12
CA GLY A 358 46.96 1.66 -4.15
C GLY A 358 47.87 0.70 -3.38
N ASP A 359 47.50 0.34 -2.15
CA ASP A 359 48.30 -0.55 -1.30
C ASP A 359 47.89 -2.04 -1.45
N ALA A 360 48.28 -2.88 -0.49
CA ALA A 360 47.93 -4.31 -0.46
C ALA A 360 46.51 -4.59 0.08
N ASN A 361 45.89 -3.63 0.77
CA ASN A 361 44.55 -3.70 1.35
C ASN A 361 43.44 -3.24 0.38
N ASP A 362 43.84 -2.68 -0.77
CA ASP A 362 42.95 -2.37 -1.90
C ASP A 362 42.65 -3.60 -2.78
N ASN A 363 43.26 -4.76 -2.46
CA ASN A 363 43.25 -5.97 -3.28
C ASN A 363 42.12 -6.93 -2.90
N PHE A 364 41.22 -7.19 -3.86
CA PHE A 364 40.13 -8.15 -3.71
C PHE A 364 40.27 -9.27 -4.75
N ARG A 365 40.28 -10.52 -4.29
CA ARG A 365 40.20 -11.70 -5.17
C ARG A 365 38.75 -11.97 -5.53
N VAL A 366 38.45 -12.07 -6.81
CA VAL A 366 37.16 -12.53 -7.33
C VAL A 366 37.02 -14.03 -7.12
N GLU A 367 35.87 -14.45 -6.60
CA GLU A 367 35.50 -15.87 -6.42
C GLU A 367 34.13 -16.12 -7.07
N ILE A 368 34.09 -16.84 -8.19
CA ILE A 368 32.88 -17.06 -8.99
C ILE A 368 32.04 -18.19 -8.38
N LEU A 369 30.77 -17.91 -8.08
CA LEU A 369 29.84 -18.87 -7.49
C LEU A 369 29.10 -19.63 -8.59
N GLU A 370 29.69 -20.72 -9.09
CA GLU A 370 29.11 -21.52 -10.19
C GLU A 370 27.63 -21.88 -9.99
N LYS A 371 27.23 -22.25 -8.76
CA LYS A 371 25.86 -22.66 -8.41
C LYS A 371 24.83 -21.54 -8.59
N TYR A 372 25.27 -20.28 -8.50
CA TYR A 372 24.42 -19.08 -8.57
C TYR A 372 24.56 -18.35 -9.92
N SER A 373 25.62 -18.64 -10.67
CA SER A 373 25.88 -18.08 -12.00
C SER A 373 25.23 -18.90 -13.11
N GLU A 374 24.83 -18.22 -14.20
CA GLU A 374 24.28 -18.88 -15.38
C GLU A 374 25.27 -19.91 -15.97
N PRO A 375 24.79 -21.03 -16.55
CA PRO A 375 25.66 -22.08 -17.08
C PRO A 375 26.41 -21.61 -18.35
N GLY A 376 27.66 -22.07 -18.50
CA GLY A 376 28.55 -21.67 -19.59
C GLY A 376 29.57 -20.62 -19.15
N VAL A 377 29.89 -19.68 -20.05
CA VAL A 377 31.02 -18.73 -19.92
C VAL A 377 30.96 -17.90 -18.63
N ALA A 378 29.76 -17.60 -18.11
CA ALA A 378 29.54 -16.87 -16.85
C ALA A 378 30.03 -17.61 -15.59
N ARG A 379 30.52 -18.85 -15.70
CA ARG A 379 31.22 -19.61 -14.64
C ARG A 379 32.74 -19.56 -14.77
N GLU A 380 33.25 -19.27 -15.96
CA GLU A 380 34.70 -19.23 -16.24
C GLU A 380 35.26 -17.80 -16.11
N ARG A 381 34.43 -16.79 -16.42
CA ARG A 381 34.76 -15.36 -16.31
C ARG A 381 33.56 -14.53 -15.85
N VAL A 382 33.84 -13.37 -15.27
CA VAL A 382 32.83 -12.41 -14.84
C VAL A 382 32.12 -11.83 -16.05
N ARG A 383 30.79 -11.98 -16.05
CA ARG A 383 29.87 -11.44 -17.04
C ARG A 383 28.74 -10.66 -16.39
N THR A 384 28.42 -9.51 -16.98
CA THR A 384 27.34 -8.60 -16.59
C THR A 384 26.02 -9.37 -16.45
N LEU A 385 25.29 -9.13 -15.36
CA LEU A 385 24.07 -9.83 -14.92
C LEU A 385 24.25 -11.34 -14.59
N GLN A 386 24.92 -12.09 -15.46
CA GLN A 386 24.96 -13.56 -15.49
C GLN A 386 25.85 -14.19 -14.42
N THR A 387 26.97 -13.55 -14.07
CA THR A 387 27.89 -14.07 -13.04
C THR A 387 27.53 -13.53 -11.67
N LYS A 388 27.42 -14.42 -10.70
CA LYS A 388 27.30 -14.13 -9.28
C LYS A 388 28.61 -14.53 -8.59
N PHE A 389 29.25 -13.61 -7.87
CA PHE A 389 30.59 -13.82 -7.32
C PHE A 389 30.75 -13.16 -5.95
N ARG A 390 31.87 -13.47 -5.27
CA ARG A 390 32.30 -12.80 -4.04
C ARG A 390 33.58 -12.01 -4.30
N LEU A 391 33.80 -10.98 -3.50
CA LEU A 391 35.06 -10.24 -3.44
C LEU A 391 35.73 -10.56 -2.10
N VAL A 392 36.85 -11.27 -2.14
CA VAL A 392 37.60 -11.73 -0.96
C VAL A 392 38.82 -10.85 -0.77
N HIS A 393 38.83 -10.03 0.29
CA HIS A 393 39.94 -9.15 0.60
C HIS A 393 41.22 -9.96 0.90
N THR A 394 42.31 -9.70 0.16
CA THR A 394 43.44 -10.64 0.15
C THR A 394 44.26 -10.65 1.44
N MET A 395 44.31 -9.55 2.19
CA MET A 395 45.16 -9.44 3.39
C MET A 395 44.53 -10.06 4.64
N THR A 396 43.20 -9.97 4.79
CA THR A 396 42.49 -10.47 5.99
C THR A 396 41.57 -11.67 5.73
N GLY A 397 41.36 -12.06 4.46
CA GLY A 397 40.54 -13.21 4.06
C GLY A 397 39.04 -13.02 4.27
N CYS A 398 38.58 -11.81 4.59
CA CYS A 398 37.16 -11.49 4.74
C CYS A 398 36.48 -11.30 3.37
N HIS A 399 35.15 -11.42 3.34
CA HIS A 399 34.33 -11.23 2.15
C HIS A 399 33.64 -9.87 2.20
N LEU A 400 33.60 -9.14 1.09
CA LEU A 400 32.80 -7.93 0.97
C LEU A 400 31.31 -8.27 1.20
N PHE A 401 30.69 -7.60 2.16
CA PHE A 401 29.39 -7.97 2.72
C PHE A 401 28.50 -6.74 2.89
N SER A 402 27.20 -6.93 2.69
CA SER A 402 26.20 -5.94 3.10
C SER A 402 24.92 -6.63 3.59
N HIS A 403 24.11 -5.88 4.34
CA HIS A 403 22.93 -6.36 5.02
C HIS A 403 21.94 -5.21 5.25
N ALA A 404 20.73 -5.52 5.72
CA ALA A 404 19.63 -4.56 5.82
C ALA A 404 19.75 -3.54 6.98
N VAL A 405 20.96 -3.26 7.46
CA VAL A 405 21.26 -2.24 8.48
C VAL A 405 21.64 -0.94 7.79
N LYS A 406 21.05 0.16 8.24
CA LYS A 406 21.38 1.52 7.80
C LYS A 406 22.50 2.09 8.67
N LEU A 407 23.37 2.89 8.04
CA LEU A 407 24.27 3.80 8.73
C LEU A 407 23.50 4.96 9.39
N PRO A 408 24.10 5.71 10.33
CA PRO A 408 23.44 6.86 10.96
C PRO A 408 23.24 8.05 10.01
N LYS A 409 22.59 9.12 10.49
CA LYS A 409 22.24 10.30 9.68
C LYS A 409 23.43 11.04 9.04
N TRP A 410 24.63 10.95 9.61
CA TRP A 410 25.86 11.51 9.00
C TRP A 410 26.36 10.74 7.76
N ALA A 411 25.73 9.60 7.45
CA ALA A 411 25.91 8.79 6.25
C ALA A 411 24.58 8.61 5.46
N PHE A 412 23.70 9.61 5.54
CA PHE A 412 22.47 9.72 4.74
C PHE A 412 21.50 8.53 4.86
N GLU A 413 21.59 7.77 5.96
CA GLU A 413 20.84 6.55 6.21
C GLU A 413 20.96 5.47 5.11
N GLN A 414 22.09 5.45 4.39
CA GLN A 414 22.42 4.44 3.38
C GLN A 414 22.77 3.09 4.05
N GLN A 415 22.76 1.97 3.31
CA GLN A 415 23.05 0.65 3.90
C GLN A 415 24.55 0.45 4.14
N GLU A 416 24.90 -0.23 5.25
CA GLU A 416 26.29 -0.47 5.65
C GLU A 416 26.98 -1.51 4.75
N VAL A 417 28.23 -1.24 4.37
CA VAL A 417 29.16 -2.18 3.71
C VAL A 417 30.29 -2.49 4.68
N THR A 418 30.63 -3.78 4.80
CA THR A 418 31.70 -4.28 5.67
C THR A 418 32.47 -5.38 4.97
N CYS A 419 33.59 -5.82 5.57
CA CYS A 419 34.29 -7.03 5.15
C CYS A 419 34.24 -8.05 6.29
N ILE A 420 33.57 -9.18 6.06
CA ILE A 420 33.19 -10.14 7.11
C ILE A 420 33.98 -11.46 7.05
N LYS A 421 34.38 -11.98 8.20
CA LYS A 421 34.92 -13.35 8.36
C LYS A 421 33.77 -14.29 8.74
N GLY A 422 33.47 -15.27 7.88
CA GLY A 422 32.42 -16.27 8.14
C GLY A 422 30.97 -15.82 7.86
N GLY A 423 30.78 -14.76 7.07
CA GLY A 423 29.44 -14.24 6.74
C GLY A 423 28.55 -15.20 5.96
N THR A 424 27.22 -14.99 6.08
CA THR A 424 26.22 -15.79 5.38
C THR A 424 26.36 -15.64 3.87
N LEU A 425 26.36 -16.76 3.14
CA LEU A 425 26.64 -16.76 1.70
C LEU A 425 25.82 -15.72 0.91
N PRO A 426 24.47 -15.61 1.05
CA PRO A 426 23.67 -14.60 0.34
C PRO A 426 24.14 -13.16 0.50
N ASN A 427 24.60 -12.77 1.69
CA ASN A 427 25.06 -11.41 2.01
C ASN A 427 26.51 -11.12 1.54
N THR A 428 27.14 -12.08 0.86
CA THR A 428 28.47 -11.94 0.25
C THR A 428 28.43 -12.04 -1.27
N ILE A 429 27.23 -12.18 -1.87
CA ILE A 429 27.06 -12.32 -3.32
C ILE A 429 26.86 -10.94 -3.95
N TRP A 430 27.72 -10.65 -4.93
CA TRP A 430 27.68 -9.47 -5.78
C TRP A 430 27.53 -9.88 -7.24
N TYR A 431 27.09 -8.94 -8.07
CA TYR A 431 27.15 -9.05 -9.52
C TYR A 431 27.35 -7.68 -10.17
N VAL A 432 27.81 -7.68 -11.41
CA VAL A 432 27.93 -6.47 -12.24
C VAL A 432 26.57 -6.20 -12.88
N GLU A 433 25.96 -5.04 -12.60
CA GLU A 433 24.70 -4.59 -13.21
C GLU A 433 24.93 -3.75 -14.47
N ASP A 434 26.02 -2.97 -14.51
CA ASP A 434 26.40 -2.13 -15.66
C ASP A 434 27.89 -2.31 -15.96
N ASN A 435 28.29 -2.22 -17.24
CA ASN A 435 29.65 -2.47 -17.73
C ASN A 435 29.92 -1.68 -19.01
N VAL A 436 30.86 -0.74 -18.96
CA VAL A 436 31.30 0.07 -20.11
C VAL A 436 32.82 -0.06 -20.26
N ASN A 437 33.27 -0.43 -21.46
CA ASN A 437 34.70 -0.52 -21.79
C ASN A 437 34.89 -0.31 -23.30
N ALA A 438 35.70 0.68 -23.67
CA ALA A 438 35.93 1.03 -25.08
C ALA A 438 36.65 -0.07 -25.88
N GLU A 439 37.49 -0.87 -25.22
CA GLU A 439 38.33 -1.89 -25.85
C GLU A 439 37.58 -3.20 -26.18
N LEU A 440 36.31 -3.32 -25.77
CA LEU A 440 35.44 -4.43 -26.19
C LEU A 440 34.92 -4.26 -27.63
N GLY A 441 34.94 -3.04 -28.17
CA GLY A 441 34.47 -2.72 -29.52
C GLY A 441 32.95 -2.73 -29.70
N PRO A 442 32.45 -2.33 -30.89
CA PRO A 442 31.01 -2.24 -31.16
C PRO A 442 30.33 -3.60 -31.42
N ASP A 443 31.11 -4.62 -31.77
CA ASP A 443 30.62 -5.99 -32.05
C ASP A 443 30.57 -6.88 -30.78
N ALA A 444 30.67 -6.27 -29.60
CA ALA A 444 30.63 -6.98 -28.31
C ALA A 444 29.29 -7.72 -28.10
N GLU A 445 29.33 -8.87 -27.45
CA GLU A 445 28.11 -9.58 -27.04
C GLU A 445 27.36 -8.73 -26.00
N LEU A 446 26.07 -8.46 -26.24
CA LEU A 446 25.24 -7.63 -25.37
C LEU A 446 24.26 -8.50 -24.57
N VAL A 447 24.08 -8.17 -23.29
CA VAL A 447 23.16 -8.83 -22.36
C VAL A 447 22.12 -7.85 -21.83
N SER A 448 20.91 -8.35 -21.63
CA SER A 448 19.76 -7.61 -21.12
C SER A 448 19.08 -8.43 -20.03
N TYR A 449 18.39 -7.78 -19.10
CA TYR A 449 17.67 -8.47 -18.03
C TYR A 449 16.66 -9.51 -18.55
N ARG A 450 16.66 -10.69 -17.92
CA ARG A 450 15.66 -11.73 -18.20
C ARG A 450 14.28 -11.21 -17.82
N LYS A 451 13.43 -11.00 -18.82
CA LYS A 451 12.04 -10.52 -18.61
C LYS A 451 11.21 -11.62 -17.89
N PRO A 452 10.71 -11.37 -16.67
CA PRO A 452 9.91 -12.34 -15.92
C PRO A 452 8.53 -12.53 -16.53
N SER A 453 7.99 -13.74 -16.37
CA SER A 453 6.62 -14.05 -16.76
C SER A 453 5.59 -13.33 -15.87
N PHE A 454 4.33 -13.26 -16.33
CA PHE A 454 3.23 -12.70 -15.55
C PHE A 454 3.11 -13.34 -14.15
N PHE A 455 3.26 -14.67 -14.04
CA PHE A 455 3.14 -15.35 -12.75
C PHE A 455 4.34 -15.07 -11.83
N GLU A 456 5.54 -14.88 -12.37
CA GLU A 456 6.70 -14.46 -11.59
C GLU A 456 6.49 -13.04 -11.04
N LYS A 457 6.12 -12.07 -11.90
CA LYS A 457 5.74 -10.71 -11.47
C LYS A 457 4.62 -10.71 -10.42
N PHE A 458 3.61 -11.55 -10.60
CA PHE A 458 2.48 -11.67 -9.67
C PHE A 458 2.91 -12.21 -8.30
N ILE A 459 3.70 -13.29 -8.27
CA ILE A 459 4.19 -13.90 -7.03
C ILE A 459 5.16 -12.95 -6.32
N GLU A 460 6.05 -12.30 -7.07
CA GLU A 460 7.00 -11.31 -6.56
C GLU A 460 6.29 -10.12 -5.91
N LEU A 461 5.35 -9.47 -6.62
CA LEU A 461 4.59 -8.36 -6.06
C LEU A 461 3.82 -8.80 -4.80
N ASN A 462 3.18 -9.98 -4.79
CA ASN A 462 2.46 -10.44 -3.59
C ASN A 462 3.41 -10.75 -2.41
N LYS A 463 4.65 -11.22 -2.66
CA LYS A 463 5.71 -11.35 -1.63
C LYS A 463 6.16 -9.99 -1.10
N VAL A 464 6.34 -9.01 -1.97
CA VAL A 464 6.73 -7.63 -1.61
C VAL A 464 5.62 -6.96 -0.80
N MET A 465 4.36 -7.10 -1.22
CA MET A 465 3.16 -6.69 -0.47
C MET A 465 3.11 -7.30 0.93
N TRP A 466 3.42 -8.61 1.05
CA TRP A 466 3.46 -9.29 2.35
C TRP A 466 4.58 -8.74 3.23
N LYS A 467 5.80 -8.61 2.70
CA LYS A 467 6.97 -8.11 3.44
C LYS A 467 6.73 -6.69 3.96
N VAL A 468 6.21 -5.78 3.14
CA VAL A 468 5.91 -4.41 3.58
C VAL A 468 4.72 -4.39 4.55
N ASN A 469 3.65 -5.14 4.31
CA ASN A 469 2.51 -5.20 5.25
C ASN A 469 2.91 -5.76 6.63
N ALA A 470 3.86 -6.70 6.69
CA ALA A 470 4.43 -7.20 7.94
C ALA A 470 5.41 -6.19 8.58
N GLY A 471 6.15 -5.42 7.77
CA GLY A 471 7.10 -4.40 8.22
C GLY A 471 6.50 -3.06 8.66
N LEU A 472 5.17 -2.88 8.59
CA LEU A 472 4.49 -1.67 9.09
C LEU A 472 4.33 -1.71 10.62
N THR A 473 5.46 -1.79 11.33
CA THR A 473 5.56 -1.83 12.81
C THR A 473 5.60 -0.45 13.45
N ASP A 474 5.80 0.62 12.67
CA ASP A 474 5.94 1.99 13.16
C ASP A 474 4.71 2.48 13.93
N THR A 475 4.94 3.26 14.99
CA THR A 475 3.88 3.80 15.84
C THR A 475 3.26 5.06 15.25
N HIS A 476 1.95 5.04 15.01
CA HIS A 476 1.20 6.22 14.56
C HIS A 476 0.32 6.80 15.68
N ALA A 477 0.32 8.14 15.84
CA ALA A 477 -0.35 8.82 16.96
C ALA A 477 -1.86 8.48 17.11
N TRP A 478 -2.53 8.15 16.01
CA TRP A 478 -3.97 7.79 15.96
C TRP A 478 -4.22 6.29 15.79
N GLN A 479 -3.24 5.43 16.07
CA GLN A 479 -3.42 3.97 16.04
C GLN A 479 -4.30 3.47 17.19
N SER A 480 -5.01 2.35 16.98
CA SER A 480 -5.80 1.70 18.03
C SER A 480 -5.83 0.18 17.86
N ARG A 481 -5.66 -0.54 18.98
CA ARG A 481 -5.60 -2.01 19.05
C ARG A 481 -7.01 -2.62 19.24
N PRO A 482 -7.23 -3.89 18.85
CA PRO A 482 -8.56 -4.48 18.66
C PRO A 482 -9.50 -4.38 19.87
N GLU A 483 -8.98 -4.57 21.08
CA GLU A 483 -9.70 -4.51 22.35
C GLU A 483 -10.45 -3.18 22.59
N SER A 484 -9.96 -2.09 21.99
CA SER A 484 -10.58 -0.75 22.11
C SER A 484 -11.81 -0.54 21.23
N TRP A 485 -11.96 -1.33 20.15
CA TRP A 485 -12.93 -1.08 19.08
C TRP A 485 -14.39 -1.36 19.47
N PRO A 486 -14.76 -2.46 20.16
CA PRO A 486 -16.17 -2.76 20.46
C PRO A 486 -16.83 -1.79 21.44
N LEU A 487 -16.04 -1.00 22.17
CA LEU A 487 -16.49 0.06 23.09
C LEU A 487 -16.27 1.47 22.54
N MET A 488 -15.55 1.62 21.41
CA MET A 488 -15.13 2.91 20.84
C MET A 488 -14.32 3.77 21.82
N GLN A 489 -13.33 3.18 22.51
CA GLN A 489 -12.48 3.94 23.44
C GLN A 489 -11.60 4.99 22.73
N ARG A 490 -11.28 4.78 21.45
CA ARG A 490 -10.52 5.72 20.62
C ARG A 490 -10.92 5.64 19.15
N GLY A 491 -11.10 6.80 18.53
CA GLY A 491 -11.37 6.96 17.10
C GLY A 491 -10.12 7.23 16.26
N ILE A 492 -10.28 7.95 15.15
CA ILE A 492 -9.17 8.40 14.28
C ILE A 492 -9.44 9.82 13.81
N ASN A 493 -8.49 10.73 13.97
CA ASN A 493 -8.57 12.05 13.35
C ASN A 493 -8.23 11.97 11.86
N PHE A 494 -9.04 12.57 10.99
CA PHE A 494 -8.82 12.57 9.53
C PHE A 494 -8.42 13.94 8.97
N TRP A 495 -8.89 15.05 9.56
CA TRP A 495 -8.62 16.40 9.07
C TRP A 495 -9.03 17.45 10.11
N VAL A 496 -8.21 18.49 10.29
CA VAL A 496 -8.53 19.69 11.09
C VAL A 496 -8.02 20.93 10.37
N LYS A 497 -8.91 21.84 9.98
CA LYS A 497 -8.60 23.16 9.37
C LYS A 497 -9.86 24.04 9.40
N ASP A 498 -9.71 25.36 9.24
CA ASP A 498 -10.84 26.32 9.15
C ASP A 498 -11.90 26.18 10.26
N TYR A 499 -11.43 25.99 11.50
CA TYR A 499 -12.21 25.76 12.72
C TYR A 499 -13.21 24.58 12.64
N ARG A 500 -12.84 23.52 11.90
CA ARG A 500 -13.64 22.32 11.68
C ARG A 500 -12.76 21.08 11.79
N GLN A 501 -13.37 19.96 12.18
CA GLN A 501 -12.71 18.65 12.28
C GLN A 501 -13.54 17.57 11.56
N VAL A 502 -12.84 16.60 10.96
CA VAL A 502 -13.39 15.30 10.52
C VAL A 502 -12.72 14.21 11.36
N TYR A 503 -13.52 13.36 12.00
CA TYR A 503 -13.04 12.34 12.94
C TYR A 503 -13.89 11.07 12.83
N LEU A 504 -13.22 9.92 12.73
CA LEU A 504 -13.87 8.62 12.61
C LEU A 504 -14.33 8.11 13.98
N ILE A 505 -15.65 8.09 14.17
CA ILE A 505 -16.35 7.60 15.36
C ILE A 505 -17.56 6.78 14.92
N GLY A 506 -17.93 5.73 15.65
CA GLY A 506 -19.10 4.89 15.36
C GLY A 506 -20.38 5.39 16.03
N ASN A 507 -21.49 4.67 15.82
CA ASN A 507 -22.75 4.93 16.50
C ASN A 507 -22.83 4.17 17.84
N GLY A 508 -22.60 4.84 18.97
CA GLY A 508 -22.47 4.20 20.29
C GLY A 508 -23.69 3.37 20.71
N VAL A 509 -24.91 3.87 20.43
CA VAL A 509 -26.16 3.13 20.69
C VAL A 509 -26.18 1.79 19.94
N THR A 510 -25.67 1.78 18.70
CA THR A 510 -25.60 0.57 17.87
C THR A 510 -24.43 -0.33 18.28
N TRP A 511 -23.22 0.23 18.46
CA TRP A 511 -21.99 -0.52 18.74
C TRP A 511 -21.99 -1.16 20.12
N TRP A 512 -22.39 -0.43 21.18
CA TRP A 512 -22.44 -1.01 22.52
C TRP A 512 -23.53 -2.08 22.64
N THR A 513 -24.66 -1.92 21.93
CA THR A 513 -25.71 -2.96 21.88
C THR A 513 -25.27 -4.19 21.09
N LEU A 514 -24.49 -4.01 20.02
CA LEU A 514 -23.83 -5.08 19.25
C LEU A 514 -22.84 -5.85 20.15
N SER A 515 -21.99 -5.14 20.90
CA SER A 515 -21.04 -5.75 21.83
C SER A 515 -21.75 -6.50 22.97
N LEU A 516 -22.82 -5.92 23.53
CA LEU A 516 -23.69 -6.60 24.50
C LEU A 516 -24.37 -7.85 23.90
N LEU A 517 -24.81 -7.81 22.64
CA LEU A 517 -25.40 -8.95 21.95
C LEU A 517 -24.40 -10.11 21.79
N VAL A 518 -23.13 -9.83 21.48
CA VAL A 518 -22.08 -10.86 21.44
C VAL A 518 -21.99 -11.58 22.79
N VAL A 519 -21.85 -10.83 23.90
CA VAL A 519 -21.76 -11.40 25.25
C VAL A 519 -23.03 -12.20 25.60
N LEU A 520 -24.22 -11.62 25.40
CA LEU A 520 -25.50 -12.29 25.68
C LEU A 520 -25.67 -13.58 24.86
N TYR A 521 -25.27 -13.57 23.59
CA TYR A 521 -25.37 -14.75 22.72
C TYR A 521 -24.38 -15.85 23.11
N VAL A 522 -23.14 -15.50 23.48
CA VAL A 522 -22.14 -16.47 23.98
C VAL A 522 -22.61 -17.09 25.30
N SER A 523 -23.09 -16.29 26.25
CA SER A 523 -23.66 -16.79 27.51
C SER A 523 -24.89 -17.66 27.30
N TYR A 524 -25.79 -17.27 26.39
CA TYR A 524 -26.93 -18.10 25.97
C TYR A 524 -26.47 -19.44 25.37
N LYS A 525 -25.49 -19.44 24.46
CA LYS A 525 -24.95 -20.66 23.85
C LYS A 525 -24.31 -21.59 24.87
N ALA A 526 -23.51 -21.07 25.79
CA ALA A 526 -22.92 -21.86 26.87
C ALA A 526 -24.02 -22.49 27.76
N PHE A 527 -25.01 -21.71 28.18
CA PHE A 527 -26.16 -22.20 28.94
C PHE A 527 -26.96 -23.26 28.16
N TRP A 528 -27.17 -23.08 26.84
CA TRP A 528 -27.88 -24.04 26.02
C TRP A 528 -27.12 -25.36 25.87
N VAL A 529 -25.81 -25.34 25.57
CA VAL A 529 -25.00 -26.56 25.45
C VAL A 529 -25.03 -27.37 26.75
N LEU A 530 -24.89 -26.69 27.90
CA LEU A 530 -25.03 -27.32 29.23
C LEU A 530 -26.44 -27.88 29.46
N SER A 531 -27.49 -27.14 29.08
CA SER A 531 -28.90 -27.56 29.22
C SER A 531 -29.26 -28.74 28.31
N TRP A 532 -28.65 -28.82 27.13
CA TRP A 532 -28.78 -29.91 26.17
C TRP A 532 -28.04 -31.16 26.66
N GLN A 533 -26.79 -31.03 27.12
CA GLN A 533 -26.02 -32.13 27.71
C GLN A 533 -26.68 -32.69 28.98
N ARG A 534 -27.36 -31.84 29.76
CA ARG A 534 -28.17 -32.23 30.93
C ARG A 534 -29.59 -32.69 30.56
N ASN A 535 -29.98 -32.62 29.29
CA ASN A 535 -31.31 -32.95 28.76
C ASN A 535 -32.49 -32.27 29.49
N VAL A 536 -32.31 -31.02 29.93
CA VAL A 536 -33.33 -30.26 30.69
C VAL A 536 -34.20 -29.40 29.78
N ILE A 537 -33.61 -28.77 28.76
CA ILE A 537 -34.32 -27.86 27.85
C ILE A 537 -33.87 -28.07 26.41
N GLN A 538 -34.82 -28.34 25.51
CA GLN A 538 -34.57 -28.53 24.09
C GLN A 538 -35.32 -27.49 23.24
N PHE A 539 -34.75 -26.29 23.11
CA PHE A 539 -35.35 -25.19 22.35
C PHE A 539 -35.46 -25.46 20.83
N TYR A 540 -34.60 -26.33 20.28
CA TYR A 540 -34.52 -26.61 18.83
C TYR A 540 -35.70 -27.40 18.26
N ASN A 541 -36.63 -27.84 19.11
CA ASN A 541 -37.92 -28.38 18.69
C ASN A 541 -38.89 -27.29 18.16
N ASP A 542 -38.54 -26.00 18.29
CA ASP A 542 -39.21 -24.86 17.67
C ASP A 542 -38.46 -24.43 16.39
N PRO A 543 -39.03 -24.61 15.18
CA PRO A 543 -38.35 -24.27 13.93
C PRO A 543 -38.02 -22.76 13.78
N ASP A 544 -38.87 -21.87 14.31
CA ASP A 544 -38.61 -20.43 14.30
C ASP A 544 -37.37 -20.10 15.17
N TYR A 545 -37.17 -20.86 16.25
CA TYR A 545 -36.02 -20.73 17.14
C TYR A 545 -34.72 -21.24 16.49
N ALA A 546 -34.77 -22.41 15.84
CA ALA A 546 -33.62 -22.96 15.13
C ALA A 546 -33.18 -22.06 13.96
N LEU A 547 -34.15 -21.52 13.20
CA LEU A 547 -33.88 -20.54 12.13
C LEU A 547 -33.33 -19.21 12.68
N TYR A 548 -33.87 -18.73 13.80
CA TYR A 548 -33.35 -17.53 14.47
C TYR A 548 -31.88 -17.71 14.89
N ASP A 549 -31.61 -18.76 15.65
CA ASP A 549 -30.31 -19.09 16.21
C ASP A 549 -29.26 -19.28 15.10
N SER A 550 -29.58 -20.06 14.07
CA SER A 550 -28.67 -20.31 12.94
C SER A 550 -28.29 -19.02 12.20
N ASN A 551 -29.21 -18.08 12.02
CA ASN A 551 -28.91 -16.81 11.36
C ASN A 551 -28.07 -15.88 12.25
N VAL A 552 -28.38 -15.73 13.54
CA VAL A 552 -27.53 -14.96 14.47
C VAL A 552 -26.13 -15.57 14.55
N GLY A 553 -26.04 -16.91 14.67
CA GLY A 553 -24.78 -17.64 14.66
C GLY A 553 -23.97 -17.40 13.39
N SER A 554 -24.59 -17.44 12.20
CA SER A 554 -23.89 -17.18 10.94
C SER A 554 -23.34 -15.75 10.87
N TYR A 555 -24.08 -14.74 11.33
CA TYR A 555 -23.62 -13.35 11.33
C TYR A 555 -22.57 -13.08 12.42
N LEU A 556 -22.73 -13.60 13.63
CA LEU A 556 -21.73 -13.45 14.70
C LEU A 556 -20.44 -14.24 14.40
N LEU A 557 -20.52 -15.33 13.63
CA LEU A 557 -19.33 -15.97 13.05
C LEU A 557 -18.64 -15.04 12.04
N GLY A 558 -19.41 -14.29 11.24
CA GLY A 558 -18.88 -13.26 10.35
C GLY A 558 -18.18 -12.12 11.10
N TRP A 559 -18.79 -11.62 12.17
CA TRP A 559 -18.17 -10.67 13.11
C TRP A 559 -16.87 -11.22 13.70
N ALA A 560 -16.89 -12.47 14.17
CA ALA A 560 -15.73 -13.13 14.78
C ALA A 560 -14.56 -13.28 13.78
N PHE A 561 -14.82 -13.69 12.54
CA PHE A 561 -13.79 -13.80 11.50
C PHE A 561 -13.15 -12.46 11.14
N HIS A 562 -13.89 -11.35 11.15
CA HIS A 562 -13.32 -10.03 10.82
C HIS A 562 -12.70 -9.32 12.04
N TYR A 563 -12.98 -9.80 13.27
CA TYR A 563 -12.45 -9.24 14.52
C TYR A 563 -11.22 -9.98 15.04
N PHE A 564 -11.34 -11.28 15.35
CA PHE A 564 -10.30 -12.00 16.10
C PHE A 564 -8.93 -12.09 15.42
N PRO A 565 -8.80 -12.23 14.08
CA PRO A 565 -7.48 -12.21 13.43
C PRO A 565 -6.71 -10.91 13.61
N SER A 566 -7.36 -9.81 13.98
CA SER A 566 -6.69 -8.53 14.24
C SER A 566 -5.86 -8.55 15.52
N PHE A 567 -6.13 -9.47 16.46
CA PHE A 567 -5.29 -9.69 17.65
C PHE A 567 -3.97 -10.43 17.32
N LEU A 568 -3.88 -11.03 16.14
CA LEU A 568 -2.72 -11.80 15.66
C LEU A 568 -1.88 -10.97 14.67
N MET A 569 -1.92 -9.64 14.78
CA MET A 569 -1.25 -8.70 13.86
C MET A 569 -0.37 -7.71 14.62
N ASP A 570 0.93 -7.97 14.60
CA ASP A 570 1.94 -7.09 15.20
C ASP A 570 2.43 -6.05 14.19
N ARG A 571 1.47 -5.23 13.75
CA ARG A 571 1.63 -4.07 12.87
C ARG A 571 0.65 -2.97 13.28
N GLN A 572 0.80 -1.77 12.73
CA GLN A 572 -0.15 -0.67 12.96
C GLN A 572 -1.58 -1.04 12.54
N LEU A 573 -2.54 -0.71 13.41
CA LEU A 573 -3.96 -1.00 13.29
C LEU A 573 -4.79 0.22 13.72
N PHE A 574 -6.04 0.24 13.27
CA PHE A 574 -6.92 1.41 13.31
C PHE A 574 -8.38 0.99 13.39
N LEU A 575 -9.23 1.79 14.05
CA LEU A 575 -10.67 1.54 14.24
C LEU A 575 -11.41 1.15 12.94
N HIS A 576 -10.99 1.65 11.78
CA HIS A 576 -11.61 1.31 10.49
C HIS A 576 -11.51 -0.18 10.11
N HIS A 577 -10.55 -0.94 10.66
CA HIS A 577 -10.45 -2.39 10.44
C HIS A 577 -11.66 -3.15 11.01
N TYR A 578 -12.31 -2.63 12.05
CA TYR A 578 -13.47 -3.24 12.69
C TYR A 578 -14.76 -3.15 11.84
N LEU A 579 -14.79 -2.37 10.75
CA LEU A 579 -16.03 -2.07 10.01
C LEU A 579 -16.64 -3.29 9.31
N GLY A 580 -15.82 -4.27 8.89
CA GLY A 580 -16.31 -5.57 8.43
C GLY A 580 -17.08 -6.31 9.53
N SER A 581 -16.58 -6.27 10.76
CA SER A 581 -17.26 -6.83 11.93
C SER A 581 -18.53 -6.06 12.28
N VAL A 582 -18.50 -4.72 12.23
CA VAL A 582 -19.69 -3.86 12.47
C VAL A 582 -20.81 -4.19 11.48
N PHE A 583 -20.50 -4.35 10.19
CA PHE A 583 -21.47 -4.78 9.17
C PHE A 583 -22.18 -6.09 9.58
N PHE A 584 -21.41 -7.14 9.91
CA PHE A 584 -21.99 -8.42 10.34
C PHE A 584 -22.73 -8.33 11.69
N GLY A 585 -22.23 -7.54 12.62
CA GLY A 585 -22.87 -7.32 13.92
C GLY A 585 -24.19 -6.54 13.84
N ILE A 586 -24.35 -5.61 12.89
CA ILE A 586 -25.64 -4.95 12.61
C ILE A 586 -26.64 -5.95 12.01
N LEU A 587 -26.19 -6.86 11.14
CA LEU A 587 -27.05 -7.95 10.64
C LEU A 587 -27.50 -8.89 11.76
N ALA A 588 -26.58 -9.27 12.66
CA ALA A 588 -26.89 -10.04 13.87
C ALA A 588 -27.88 -9.30 14.79
N LEU A 589 -27.67 -8.00 15.01
CA LEU A 589 -28.53 -7.16 15.84
C LEU A 589 -29.96 -7.06 15.30
N ALA A 590 -30.14 -6.90 13.99
CA ALA A 590 -31.47 -6.90 13.39
C ALA A 590 -32.18 -8.27 13.52
N GLN A 591 -31.44 -9.38 13.39
CA GLN A 591 -31.98 -10.73 13.61
C GLN A 591 -32.38 -10.94 15.09
N ALA A 592 -31.52 -10.53 16.04
CA ALA A 592 -31.81 -10.53 17.48
C ALA A 592 -33.02 -9.65 17.83
N TRP A 593 -33.13 -8.47 17.22
CA TRP A 593 -34.24 -7.56 17.42
C TRP A 593 -35.57 -8.14 16.95
N GLN A 594 -35.58 -8.93 15.86
CA GLN A 594 -36.77 -9.69 15.45
C GLN A 594 -37.18 -10.70 16.53
N PHE A 595 -36.25 -11.47 17.09
CA PHE A 595 -36.58 -12.44 18.13
C PHE A 595 -37.11 -11.77 19.41
N LEU A 596 -36.45 -10.70 19.86
CA LEU A 596 -36.89 -9.87 20.98
C LEU A 596 -38.31 -9.34 20.78
N THR A 597 -38.57 -8.66 19.66
CA THR A 597 -39.85 -7.98 19.39
C THR A 597 -41.00 -8.90 18.96
N THR A 598 -40.73 -10.17 18.64
CA THR A 598 -41.77 -11.10 18.15
C THR A 598 -41.96 -12.38 18.98
N ARG A 599 -40.95 -12.83 19.74
CA ARG A 599 -41.03 -14.05 20.58
C ARG A 599 -41.02 -13.73 22.08
N LEU A 600 -40.07 -12.92 22.53
CA LEU A 600 -39.94 -12.53 23.95
C LEU A 600 -41.01 -11.50 24.34
N ILE A 601 -41.09 -10.39 23.61
CA ILE A 601 -42.05 -9.30 23.87
C ILE A 601 -43.36 -9.60 23.13
N ARG A 602 -44.24 -10.38 23.79
CA ARG A 602 -45.56 -10.75 23.26
C ARG A 602 -46.47 -9.55 22.94
N ASN A 603 -46.29 -8.41 23.63
CA ASN A 603 -47.07 -7.20 23.35
C ASN A 603 -46.47 -6.43 22.16
N LYS A 604 -47.14 -6.52 21.00
CA LYS A 604 -46.73 -5.84 19.76
C LYS A 604 -46.54 -4.33 19.94
N LEU A 605 -47.35 -3.65 20.76
CA LEU A 605 -47.22 -2.20 20.96
C LEU A 605 -45.90 -1.86 21.65
N VAL A 606 -45.52 -2.63 22.68
CA VAL A 606 -44.22 -2.49 23.37
C VAL A 606 -43.05 -2.80 22.44
N GLY A 607 -43.16 -3.85 21.61
CA GLY A 607 -42.14 -4.18 20.61
C GLY A 607 -41.90 -3.07 19.59
N HIS A 608 -42.96 -2.44 19.08
CA HIS A 608 -42.83 -1.29 18.16
C HIS A 608 -42.31 -0.04 18.90
N ALA A 609 -42.81 0.25 20.11
CA ALA A 609 -42.35 1.39 20.90
C ALA A 609 -40.85 1.31 21.21
N LEU A 610 -40.34 0.14 21.63
CA LEU A 610 -38.90 -0.08 21.84
C LEU A 610 -38.09 0.05 20.55
N THR A 611 -38.63 -0.43 19.42
CA THR A 611 -37.98 -0.28 18.10
C THR A 611 -37.84 1.20 17.72
N VAL A 612 -38.88 2.00 17.96
CA VAL A 612 -38.87 3.45 17.72
C VAL A 612 -37.92 4.16 18.69
N ILE A 613 -37.91 3.81 19.98
CA ILE A 613 -37.02 4.39 20.99
C ILE A 613 -35.54 4.12 20.64
N PHE A 614 -35.20 2.87 20.28
CA PHE A 614 -33.84 2.50 19.89
C PHE A 614 -33.40 3.24 18.62
N PHE A 615 -34.28 3.26 17.60
CA PHE A 615 -34.05 3.98 16.35
C PHE A 615 -33.86 5.48 16.57
N SER A 616 -34.70 6.12 17.40
CA SER A 616 -34.56 7.53 17.78
C SER A 616 -33.26 7.80 18.54
N GLY A 617 -32.81 6.88 19.40
CA GLY A 617 -31.51 6.99 20.07
C GLY A 617 -30.34 6.93 19.09
N ALA A 618 -30.34 5.95 18.17
CA ALA A 618 -29.31 5.84 17.14
C ALA A 618 -29.30 7.05 16.19
N LEU A 619 -30.48 7.55 15.78
CA LEU A 619 -30.61 8.75 14.95
C LEU A 619 -30.18 10.02 15.70
N ALA A 620 -30.49 10.15 17.00
CA ALA A 620 -30.05 11.28 17.81
C ALA A 620 -28.51 11.30 17.93
N TRP A 621 -27.88 10.15 18.20
CA TRP A 621 -26.42 10.01 18.18
C TRP A 621 -25.82 10.41 16.83
N TYR A 622 -26.41 9.93 15.74
CA TYR A 622 -25.96 10.28 14.38
C TYR A 622 -25.99 11.78 14.11
N ILE A 623 -27.11 12.45 14.44
CA ILE A 623 -27.27 13.90 14.27
C ILE A 623 -26.29 14.66 15.18
N TRP A 624 -26.13 14.22 16.42
CA TRP A 624 -25.28 14.88 17.43
C TRP A 624 -23.80 14.91 17.02
N TYR A 625 -23.26 13.78 16.56
CA TYR A 625 -21.88 13.69 16.05
C TYR A 625 -21.76 13.95 14.54
N SER A 626 -22.81 14.47 13.88
CA SER A 626 -22.76 14.81 12.45
C SER A 626 -21.72 15.87 12.07
N PRO A 627 -21.30 16.83 12.94
CA PRO A 627 -20.20 17.73 12.63
C PRO A 627 -18.89 17.00 12.31
N LEU A 628 -18.57 15.94 13.04
CA LEU A 628 -17.36 15.12 12.86
C LEU A 628 -17.39 14.23 11.59
N ILE A 629 -18.57 13.94 11.04
CA ILE A 629 -18.71 13.23 9.75
C ILE A 629 -18.49 14.19 8.58
N TYR A 630 -19.14 15.35 8.65
CA TYR A 630 -19.34 16.22 7.49
C TYR A 630 -18.40 17.41 7.40
N GLY A 631 -17.71 17.76 8.50
CA GLY A 631 -16.93 18.99 8.64
C GLY A 631 -17.82 20.22 8.88
N LEU A 632 -18.92 20.07 9.61
CA LEU A 632 -19.85 21.17 9.89
C LEU A 632 -19.33 22.05 11.05
N PRO A 633 -19.76 23.32 11.13
CA PRO A 633 -19.56 24.14 12.32
C PRO A 633 -20.07 23.43 13.58
N TRP A 634 -19.29 23.52 14.66
CA TRP A 634 -19.69 23.12 16.02
C TRP A 634 -19.26 24.20 17.02
N THR A 635 -19.63 24.11 18.29
CA THR A 635 -19.12 25.02 19.32
C THR A 635 -18.25 24.26 20.32
N LYS A 636 -17.20 24.93 20.82
CA LYS A 636 -16.25 24.38 21.80
C LYS A 636 -16.94 23.76 23.01
N ASP A 637 -17.91 24.46 23.59
CA ASP A 637 -18.67 24.00 24.76
C ASP A 637 -19.49 22.75 24.45
N LEU A 638 -20.15 22.71 23.29
CA LEU A 638 -20.98 21.56 22.88
C LEU A 638 -20.12 20.35 22.53
N CYS A 639 -18.96 20.57 21.88
CA CYS A 639 -17.95 19.54 21.66
C CYS A 639 -17.44 18.95 22.98
N ASN A 640 -17.10 19.80 23.97
CA ASN A 640 -16.65 19.35 25.29
C ASN A 640 -17.72 18.53 26.03
N GLN A 641 -18.98 18.98 25.98
CA GLN A 641 -20.14 18.23 26.50
C GLN A 641 -20.43 16.92 25.73
N SER A 642 -19.82 16.75 24.54
CA SER A 642 -19.96 15.55 23.71
C SER A 642 -18.84 14.52 23.92
N LYS A 643 -17.89 14.77 24.83
CA LYS A 643 -16.90 13.75 25.19
C LYS A 643 -17.50 12.72 26.13
N PHE A 644 -17.32 11.44 25.79
CA PHE A 644 -17.64 10.29 26.62
C PHE A 644 -16.38 9.41 26.67
N PHE A 645 -16.06 8.83 27.83
CA PHE A 645 -14.70 8.36 28.11
C PHE A 645 -13.65 9.44 27.77
N ASP A 646 -12.39 9.06 27.56
CA ASP A 646 -11.26 9.96 27.35
C ASP A 646 -11.06 10.31 25.86
N MET A 647 -12.16 10.54 25.12
CA MET A 647 -12.14 10.73 23.67
C MET A 647 -11.36 11.97 23.22
N ASP A 648 -10.49 11.78 22.22
CA ASP A 648 -9.34 12.65 21.91
C ASP A 648 -9.55 13.61 20.72
N PHE A 649 -10.78 13.80 20.25
CA PHE A 649 -11.09 14.89 19.29
C PHE A 649 -10.88 16.28 19.93
N SER A 650 -10.44 17.26 19.13
CA SER A 650 -9.93 18.54 19.63
C SER A 650 -11.02 19.60 19.67
N CYS A 651 -11.58 19.84 20.85
CA CYS A 651 -12.65 20.84 20.98
C CYS A 651 -12.16 22.28 20.91
N ASP A 652 -10.88 22.53 21.17
CA ASP A 652 -10.21 23.80 20.91
C ASP A 652 -10.13 24.17 19.42
N SER A 653 -10.32 23.19 18.53
CA SER A 653 -10.42 23.41 17.08
C SER A 653 -11.74 24.04 16.63
N PHE A 654 -12.71 24.29 17.53
CA PHE A 654 -14.00 24.91 17.21
C PHE A 654 -14.15 26.29 17.87
N HIS A 655 -14.92 27.17 17.22
CA HIS A 655 -15.28 28.48 17.76
C HIS A 655 -16.12 28.39 19.05
N GLY A 656 -16.16 29.48 19.82
CA GLY A 656 -17.03 29.57 21.00
C GLY A 656 -18.52 29.60 20.62
N THR A 657 -18.85 30.34 19.56
CA THR A 657 -20.22 30.56 19.09
C THR A 657 -20.39 30.27 17.60
N TYR A 658 -21.60 29.91 17.18
CA TYR A 658 -21.92 29.72 15.76
C TYR A 658 -21.78 31.01 14.92
N ALA A 659 -21.88 32.19 15.55
CA ALA A 659 -21.79 33.48 14.86
C ALA A 659 -20.39 33.80 14.30
N GLU A 660 -19.33 33.22 14.88
CA GLU A 660 -17.96 33.43 14.41
C GLU A 660 -17.72 32.85 13.00
N TYR A 661 -18.31 31.68 12.70
CA TYR A 661 -18.25 31.06 11.37
C TYR A 661 -18.89 31.94 10.28
N ASP A 662 -19.97 32.64 10.61
CA ASP A 662 -20.66 33.57 9.72
C ASP A 662 -19.76 34.76 9.34
N ILE A 663 -18.99 35.28 10.31
CA ILE A 663 -18.06 36.39 10.10
C ILE A 663 -16.92 35.96 9.16
N ILE A 664 -16.33 34.78 9.36
CA ILE A 664 -15.27 34.24 8.49
C ILE A 664 -15.81 33.96 7.08
N THR A 665 -17.00 33.37 6.97
CA THR A 665 -17.63 33.07 5.68
C THR A 665 -17.91 34.34 4.88
N ARG A 666 -18.42 35.39 5.54
CA ARG A 666 -18.61 36.72 4.91
C ARG A 666 -17.27 37.34 4.47
N LYS A 667 -16.23 37.30 5.31
CA LYS A 667 -14.88 37.79 4.94
C LYS A 667 -14.33 37.10 3.69
N ARG A 668 -14.45 35.76 3.58
CA ARG A 668 -14.05 35.03 2.36
C ARG A 668 -14.86 35.44 1.13
N SER A 669 -16.18 35.64 1.26
CA SER A 669 -17.01 36.08 0.12
C SER A 669 -16.70 37.50 -0.38
N VAL A 670 -16.33 38.43 0.52
CA VAL A 670 -15.93 39.79 0.11
C VAL A 670 -14.62 39.74 -0.69
N HIS A 671 -13.62 39.01 -0.20
CA HIS A 671 -12.30 38.96 -0.83
C HIS A 671 -12.32 38.25 -2.20
N TYR A 672 -13.21 37.26 -2.38
CA TYR A 672 -13.47 36.67 -3.70
C TYR A 672 -14.15 37.64 -4.66
N ASN A 673 -15.10 38.47 -4.19
CA ASN A 673 -15.75 39.48 -5.02
C ASN A 673 -14.77 40.60 -5.45
N GLU A 674 -13.85 41.02 -4.58
CA GLU A 674 -12.79 41.99 -4.92
C GLU A 674 -11.92 41.46 -6.08
N LYS A 675 -11.43 40.22 -5.99
CA LYS A 675 -10.67 39.57 -7.08
C LYS A 675 -11.50 39.32 -8.35
N SER A 676 -12.83 39.20 -8.24
CA SER A 676 -13.72 39.09 -9.40
C SER A 676 -14.03 40.45 -10.06
N SER A 677 -13.79 41.56 -9.38
CA SER A 677 -14.14 42.91 -9.86
C SER A 677 -13.05 43.60 -10.68
N SER A 678 -11.81 43.08 -10.64
CA SER A 678 -10.65 43.64 -11.37
C SER A 678 -10.53 43.18 -12.83
N SER A 679 -11.46 42.36 -13.34
CA SER A 679 -11.48 41.92 -14.73
C SER A 679 -12.71 42.44 -15.48
N SER A 680 -12.56 43.57 -16.14
CA SER A 680 -13.46 44.05 -17.19
C SER A 680 -12.63 44.82 -18.23
N PRO A 681 -12.79 44.57 -19.53
CA PRO A 681 -11.91 45.13 -20.55
C PRO A 681 -12.26 46.58 -20.86
N GLU A 682 -11.30 47.49 -20.70
CA GLU A 682 -11.42 48.84 -21.26
C GLU A 682 -11.33 48.81 -22.79
N VAL A 683 -12.16 49.64 -23.43
CA VAL A 683 -12.18 49.81 -24.88
C VAL A 683 -11.13 50.84 -25.26
N ALA A 684 -10.22 50.48 -26.17
CA ALA A 684 -9.19 51.39 -26.65
C ALA A 684 -9.76 52.47 -27.57
N GLU A 685 -9.56 53.74 -27.22
CA GLU A 685 -9.63 54.87 -28.13
C GLU A 685 -8.44 55.82 -27.85
N SER A 686 -7.99 56.58 -28.85
CA SER A 686 -6.65 57.17 -28.89
C SER A 686 -6.62 58.68 -28.58
N VAL A 687 -5.44 59.19 -28.20
CA VAL A 687 -4.84 60.49 -28.62
C VAL A 687 -3.41 60.63 -28.06
N ALA A 688 -2.62 61.58 -28.58
CA ALA A 688 -1.16 61.68 -28.44
C ALA A 688 -0.64 62.49 -27.22
N ALA A 689 0.69 62.46 -27.02
CA ALA A 689 1.46 63.23 -26.02
C ALA A 689 1.48 64.75 -26.31
N PRO A 690 1.79 65.59 -25.31
CA PRO A 690 3.19 66.00 -24.97
C PRO A 690 3.49 65.89 -23.44
N GLU A 691 4.60 66.31 -22.82
CA GLU A 691 6.05 66.55 -23.14
C GLU A 691 6.63 67.55 -22.09
N GLU A 692 7.73 67.18 -21.43
CA GLU A 692 8.71 68.00 -20.65
C GLU A 692 8.40 68.82 -19.35
N ALA A 693 9.53 69.17 -18.67
CA ALA A 693 9.79 70.00 -17.47
C ALA A 693 9.44 69.43 -16.07
N ALA A 694 10.34 69.19 -15.09
CA ALA A 694 11.55 69.87 -14.56
C ALA A 694 11.26 71.05 -13.58
N ALA A 695 12.03 71.33 -12.50
CA ALA A 695 12.99 70.58 -11.66
C ALA A 695 13.37 71.42 -10.40
N GLN A 696 14.01 70.83 -9.36
CA GLN A 696 14.65 71.53 -8.20
C GLN A 696 13.68 72.24 -7.21
N ASN A 697 13.93 72.63 -5.94
CA ASN A 697 14.96 72.39 -4.88
C ASN A 697 14.42 73.00 -3.54
N VAL A 698 14.84 72.71 -2.29
CA VAL A 698 15.77 71.72 -1.68
C VAL A 698 15.41 71.49 -0.17
N GLU A 699 16.17 70.64 0.53
CA GLU A 699 16.17 70.26 1.97
C GLU A 699 16.49 71.41 3.00
N PRO A 700 16.30 71.28 4.36
CA PRO A 700 17.01 70.29 5.20
C PRO A 700 16.39 69.75 6.54
N VAL A 701 16.70 68.47 6.82
CA VAL A 701 17.16 67.86 8.12
C VAL A 701 16.34 67.99 9.42
N ALA A 702 15.91 66.84 9.99
CA ALA A 702 16.33 66.34 11.34
C ALA A 702 15.71 64.97 11.77
N GLN A 703 16.48 63.88 11.70
CA GLN A 703 16.55 62.66 12.56
C GLN A 703 15.29 61.90 13.09
N PRO A 704 15.41 60.60 13.50
CA PRO A 704 16.32 59.53 13.05
C PRO A 704 15.58 58.23 12.63
N ASN A 705 16.33 57.24 12.10
CA ASN A 705 15.83 55.87 11.91
C ASN A 705 15.97 55.05 13.20
N GLU A 706 14.89 54.45 13.71
CA GLU A 706 14.97 53.28 14.59
C GLU A 706 13.63 52.52 14.70
N SER A 707 13.61 51.23 14.34
CA SER A 707 12.88 50.13 14.99
C SER A 707 12.74 48.91 14.05
N SER A 708 13.47 47.85 14.35
CA SER A 708 13.26 46.52 13.77
C SER A 708 12.03 45.85 14.43
N GLY A 709 10.99 45.60 13.64
CA GLY A 709 9.74 44.97 14.12
C GLY A 709 9.85 43.45 14.22
N ILE A 710 9.90 42.94 15.45
CA ILE A 710 9.94 41.50 15.77
C ILE A 710 8.73 40.76 15.18
N ILE A 711 8.97 39.58 14.59
CA ILE A 711 7.94 38.56 14.37
C ILE A 711 8.16 37.47 15.42
N GLU A 712 7.24 37.36 16.38
CA GLU A 712 7.28 36.30 17.39
C GLU A 712 6.99 34.94 16.74
N GLN A 713 7.92 33.99 16.89
CA GLN A 713 7.63 32.58 16.68
C GLN A 713 6.99 32.01 17.95
N PRO A 714 5.95 31.14 17.85
CA PRO A 714 5.38 30.50 19.04
C PRO A 714 6.38 29.51 19.63
N GLU A 715 6.90 29.86 20.82
CA GLU A 715 7.80 29.04 21.63
C GLU A 715 7.19 27.66 21.94
N TYR A 716 7.75 26.60 21.36
CA TYR A 716 7.46 25.24 21.78
C TYR A 716 8.14 24.98 23.12
N LYS A 717 7.36 24.77 24.18
CA LYS A 717 7.92 24.32 25.46
C LYS A 717 8.27 22.86 25.40
N GLU A 718 9.58 22.62 25.30
CA GLU A 718 10.21 21.34 25.56
C GLU A 718 9.90 20.94 27.01
N TYR A 719 9.31 19.75 27.18
CA TYR A 719 9.09 19.14 28.48
C TYR A 719 10.18 18.08 28.69
N ASP A 720 11.14 18.44 29.52
CA ASP A 720 12.18 17.51 29.95
C ASP A 720 11.55 16.39 30.79
N TYR A 721 12.00 15.15 30.56
CA TYR A 721 11.49 13.96 31.23
C TYR A 721 12.66 13.02 31.54
N ASP A 722 13.10 13.01 32.80
CA ASP A 722 14.08 12.06 33.32
C ASP A 722 13.64 10.61 33.05
N VAL A 723 14.43 9.89 32.27
CA VAL A 723 14.20 8.46 31.99
C VAL A 723 14.97 7.63 33.02
N GLU A 724 14.31 7.30 34.13
CA GLU A 724 14.80 6.22 35.01
C GLU A 724 14.80 4.89 34.25
N ASN A 725 15.96 4.23 34.19
CA ASN A 725 16.12 2.97 33.46
C ASN A 725 15.31 1.82 34.11
N PRO A 726 14.38 1.16 33.40
CA PRO A 726 13.84 -0.12 33.85
C PRO A 726 14.89 -1.22 33.63
N SER A 727 15.24 -1.94 34.70
CA SER A 727 16.19 -3.05 34.66
C SER A 727 15.75 -4.17 33.68
N PRO A 728 16.69 -4.83 32.97
CA PRO A 728 16.36 -5.87 32.01
C PRO A 728 15.77 -7.11 32.69
N VAL A 729 14.59 -7.54 32.23
CA VAL A 729 13.98 -8.81 32.64
C VAL A 729 14.44 -9.91 31.69
N GLU A 730 15.34 -10.77 32.16
CA GLU A 730 15.72 -11.97 31.42
C GLU A 730 14.50 -12.91 31.24
N ASN A 731 14.30 -13.41 30.02
CA ASN A 731 13.56 -14.65 29.77
C ASN A 731 14.25 -15.42 28.62
N PRO A 732 14.33 -16.75 28.69
CA PRO A 732 15.29 -17.52 27.90
C PRO A 732 14.86 -17.76 26.45
N ILE A 733 15.84 -17.68 25.54
CA ILE A 733 15.69 -18.10 24.13
C ILE A 733 15.79 -19.63 24.06
N PRO A 734 14.82 -20.35 23.45
CA PRO A 734 14.96 -21.78 23.16
C PRO A 734 16.04 -22.02 22.11
N SER A 735 16.96 -22.95 22.39
CA SER A 735 17.96 -23.41 21.42
C SER A 735 17.43 -24.65 20.69
N GLU A 736 17.13 -24.51 19.40
CA GLU A 736 16.93 -25.67 18.51
C GLU A 736 18.28 -26.08 17.89
N THR A 737 18.82 -27.18 18.38
CA THR A 737 20.00 -27.84 17.79
C THR A 737 19.59 -28.65 16.57
N ALA A 738 20.10 -28.29 15.39
CA ALA A 738 20.05 -29.15 14.22
C ALA A 738 21.22 -30.15 14.27
N GLU A 739 20.90 -31.43 14.34
CA GLU A 739 21.86 -32.52 14.13
C GLU A 739 21.60 -33.16 12.75
N ASP A 740 22.56 -33.03 11.84
CA ASP A 740 22.60 -33.79 10.58
C ASP A 740 23.34 -35.12 10.83
N GLU A 741 22.69 -36.26 10.57
CA GLU A 741 23.39 -37.52 10.24
C GLU A 741 22.86 -38.10 8.94
N ASP A 742 23.77 -38.18 7.97
CA ASP A 742 23.59 -38.85 6.68
C ASP A 742 23.98 -40.34 6.83
N ASN A 743 23.24 -41.27 6.21
CA ASN A 743 23.76 -42.63 5.99
C ASN A 743 23.02 -43.46 4.93
N LEU A 744 23.80 -44.23 4.18
CA LEU A 744 23.37 -45.07 3.05
C LEU A 744 23.51 -46.56 3.39
N ARG A 745 22.53 -47.41 2.99
CA ARG A 745 22.77 -48.66 2.22
C ARG A 745 21.54 -49.53 1.92
N GLU A 746 21.52 -50.04 0.68
CA GLU A 746 21.23 -51.41 0.21
C GLU A 746 20.46 -52.37 1.17
N SER A 747 19.39 -53.09 0.77
CA SER A 747 19.42 -54.08 -0.34
C SER A 747 18.07 -54.82 -0.60
N SER A 748 17.92 -55.34 -1.83
CA SER A 748 17.19 -56.56 -2.29
C SER A 748 15.69 -56.82 -2.05
N ASN A 749 14.98 -57.16 -3.16
CA ASN A 749 13.94 -58.21 -3.36
C ASN A 749 12.63 -58.16 -2.51
N ASP A 750 11.42 -58.52 -2.96
CA ASP A 750 10.77 -58.90 -4.25
C ASP A 750 9.23 -58.71 -4.04
N GLY A 751 8.28 -58.76 -4.99
CA GLY A 751 8.29 -58.98 -6.45
C GLY A 751 6.84 -59.22 -6.97
N GLU A 752 6.61 -59.14 -8.29
CA GLU A 752 5.30 -59.35 -9.00
C GLU A 752 4.15 -58.33 -8.67
N GLY A 753 3.33 -57.84 -9.61
CA GLY A 753 3.35 -57.90 -11.09
C GLY A 753 2.14 -57.18 -11.77
N VAL A 754 2.33 -56.73 -13.02
CA VAL A 754 1.45 -56.91 -14.24
C VAL A 754 -0.10 -56.72 -14.09
N SER A 755 -0.87 -55.98 -14.91
CA SER A 755 -0.71 -55.11 -16.11
C SER A 755 -1.97 -54.20 -16.21
N GLU A 756 -1.91 -52.91 -16.59
CA GLU A 756 -1.93 -52.38 -17.98
C GLU A 756 -3.04 -52.95 -18.90
N PHE A 757 -4.02 -52.11 -19.33
CA PHE A 757 -4.29 -51.78 -20.75
C PHE A 757 -5.38 -50.69 -20.95
N GLU A 758 -5.45 -50.10 -22.16
CA GLU A 758 -6.23 -48.89 -22.49
C GLU A 758 -7.56 -49.09 -23.26
N ALA A 759 -8.40 -48.05 -23.17
CA ALA A 759 -9.28 -47.44 -24.20
C ALA A 759 -9.96 -48.25 -25.34
N ALA A 760 -11.28 -48.02 -25.48
CA ALA A 760 -11.99 -48.02 -26.77
C ALA A 760 -13.21 -47.07 -26.74
N LYS A 761 -13.78 -46.74 -27.91
CA LYS A 761 -14.94 -45.84 -28.10
C LYS A 761 -16.23 -46.64 -28.41
N SER A 762 -17.39 -46.00 -28.20
CA SER A 762 -18.37 -45.62 -29.26
C SER A 762 -19.85 -45.92 -28.98
N GLU A 763 -20.69 -45.09 -29.62
CA GLU A 763 -22.09 -45.30 -30.01
C GLU A 763 -23.23 -45.35 -28.97
N ALA A 764 -24.40 -44.95 -29.46
CA ALA A 764 -25.73 -44.97 -28.85
C ALA A 764 -26.74 -45.29 -29.97
N PRO A 765 -27.96 -45.76 -29.65
CA PRO A 765 -29.10 -44.90 -30.04
C PRO A 765 -30.36 -45.00 -29.16
N SER A 766 -31.32 -44.12 -29.52
CA SER A 766 -32.78 -44.31 -29.56
C SER A 766 -33.61 -44.58 -28.29
N GLU A 767 -34.54 -43.64 -28.05
CA GLU A 767 -36.00 -43.85 -27.90
C GLU A 767 -36.56 -44.75 -26.77
N PHE A 768 -37.76 -44.57 -26.22
CA PHE A 768 -38.74 -43.48 -26.07
C PHE A 768 -39.96 -44.18 -25.44
N GLU A 769 -40.37 -43.87 -24.20
CA GLU A 769 -41.77 -44.10 -23.80
C GLU A 769 -42.17 -43.26 -22.59
N THR A 770 -43.47 -42.95 -22.48
CA THR A 770 -44.02 -42.00 -21.50
C THR A 770 -45.39 -42.45 -21.02
N THR A 771 -45.60 -42.55 -19.70
CA THR A 771 -46.93 -42.69 -19.07
C THR A 771 -46.87 -42.23 -17.59
N PRO A 772 -47.99 -41.95 -16.88
CA PRO A 772 -48.24 -40.57 -16.50
C PRO A 772 -48.34 -40.28 -14.99
N ALA A 773 -48.35 -39.00 -14.64
CA ALA A 773 -48.49 -38.52 -13.26
C ALA A 773 -49.97 -38.50 -12.77
N PRO A 774 -50.22 -38.71 -11.47
CA PRO A 774 -51.50 -38.36 -10.84
C PRO A 774 -51.59 -36.85 -10.57
N VAL A 775 -52.77 -36.26 -10.79
CA VAL A 775 -53.02 -34.81 -10.63
C VAL A 775 -53.60 -34.49 -9.26
N ILE A 776 -53.07 -33.45 -8.60
CA ILE A 776 -53.77 -32.70 -7.54
C ILE A 776 -54.01 -31.27 -8.05
N LYS A 777 -55.19 -30.71 -7.75
CA LYS A 777 -55.66 -29.43 -8.27
C LYS A 777 -55.41 -28.30 -7.26
N GLU A 778 -54.99 -27.14 -7.75
CA GLU A 778 -55.33 -25.85 -7.13
C GLU A 778 -55.91 -24.90 -8.18
N SER A 779 -56.77 -23.99 -7.73
CA SER A 779 -57.57 -23.10 -8.58
C SER A 779 -56.93 -21.71 -8.73
N PRO A 780 -57.10 -21.04 -9.88
CA PRO A 780 -56.39 -19.79 -10.16
C PRO A 780 -56.98 -18.58 -9.43
N VAL A 781 -56.10 -17.74 -8.86
CA VAL A 781 -56.40 -16.34 -8.50
C VAL A 781 -55.48 -15.45 -9.32
N SER A 782 -56.03 -14.76 -10.32
CA SER A 782 -55.27 -13.96 -11.28
C SER A 782 -54.91 -12.57 -10.74
N PHE A 783 -53.62 -12.25 -10.67
CA PHE A 783 -53.17 -10.86 -10.49
C PHE A 783 -52.90 -10.21 -11.86
N THR A 784 -53.86 -9.41 -12.33
CA THR A 784 -53.78 -8.73 -13.63
C THR A 784 -52.75 -7.60 -13.59
N ARG A 785 -51.58 -7.82 -14.20
CA ARG A 785 -50.50 -6.83 -14.24
C ARG A 785 -50.77 -5.75 -15.29
N THR A 786 -51.30 -4.60 -14.87
CA THR A 786 -51.58 -3.46 -15.75
C THR A 786 -50.31 -2.89 -16.39
N LEU A 787 -50.06 -3.24 -17.65
CA LEU A 787 -48.99 -2.66 -18.44
C LEU A 787 -49.34 -1.21 -18.81
N LYS A 788 -48.46 -0.26 -18.50
CA LYS A 788 -48.57 1.11 -19.03
C LYS A 788 -48.38 1.07 -20.54
N LYS A 789 -49.39 1.52 -21.29
CA LYS A 789 -49.38 1.62 -22.75
C LYS A 789 -48.46 2.76 -23.18
N ILE A 790 -47.37 2.44 -23.88
CA ILE A 790 -46.47 3.45 -24.47
C ILE A 790 -47.15 4.03 -25.71
N THR A 791 -47.17 5.36 -25.81
CA THR A 791 -47.64 6.09 -27.00
C THR A 791 -46.48 6.82 -27.65
N TYR A 792 -46.26 6.55 -28.94
CA TYR A 792 -45.30 7.29 -29.76
C TYR A 792 -45.94 8.61 -30.24
N ARG A 793 -45.13 9.61 -30.55
CA ARG A 793 -45.56 10.87 -31.16
C ARG A 793 -44.62 11.25 -32.31
N ASP A 794 -45.13 12.02 -33.27
CA ASP A 794 -44.32 12.67 -34.30
C ASP A 794 -43.72 14.01 -33.81
N GLU A 795 -42.98 14.68 -34.68
CA GLU A 795 -42.25 15.93 -34.40
C GLU A 795 -43.19 17.11 -34.09
N ASP A 796 -44.41 17.11 -34.64
CA ASP A 796 -45.50 18.04 -34.31
C ASP A 796 -46.26 17.64 -33.03
N GLY A 797 -45.89 16.52 -32.40
CA GLY A 797 -46.44 16.04 -31.15
C GLY A 797 -47.74 15.24 -31.26
N ASN A 798 -48.20 14.86 -32.45
CA ASN A 798 -49.41 14.06 -32.62
C ASN A 798 -49.16 12.57 -32.32
N PRO A 799 -50.12 11.83 -31.73
CA PRO A 799 -49.91 10.43 -31.37
C PRO A 799 -49.91 9.51 -32.61
N ILE A 800 -48.79 8.83 -32.84
CA ILE A 800 -48.61 7.89 -33.96
C ILE A 800 -48.58 6.44 -33.48
N ASP A 801 -48.89 5.50 -34.38
CA ASP A 801 -48.77 4.07 -34.08
C ASP A 801 -47.31 3.59 -34.13
N ARG A 802 -47.10 2.37 -33.63
CA ARG A 802 -45.76 1.78 -33.50
C ARG A 802 -45.10 1.48 -34.85
N ALA A 803 -45.85 1.09 -35.87
CA ALA A 803 -45.30 0.80 -37.20
C ALA A 803 -44.95 2.09 -37.96
N ALA A 804 -45.68 3.19 -37.71
CA ALA A 804 -45.30 4.52 -38.16
C ALA A 804 -43.99 5.00 -37.48
N ALA A 805 -43.87 4.81 -36.16
CA ALA A 805 -42.65 5.14 -35.41
C ALA A 805 -41.43 4.33 -35.88
N GLU A 806 -41.58 3.01 -36.08
CA GLU A 806 -40.50 2.14 -36.58
C GLU A 806 -40.04 2.56 -38.01
N LYS A 807 -40.96 3.01 -38.88
CA LYS A 807 -40.62 3.58 -40.19
C LYS A 807 -39.90 4.92 -40.13
N LEU A 808 -40.24 5.80 -39.18
CA LEU A 808 -39.52 7.08 -38.98
C LEU A 808 -38.07 6.83 -38.54
N ILE A 809 -37.85 5.87 -37.65
CA ILE A 809 -36.51 5.44 -37.21
C ILE A 809 -35.72 4.86 -38.40
N GLU A 810 -36.36 4.07 -39.28
CA GLU A 810 -35.71 3.54 -40.48
C GLU A 810 -35.37 4.63 -41.52
N LYS A 811 -36.26 5.64 -41.69
CA LYS A 811 -36.01 6.82 -42.54
C LYS A 811 -34.80 7.61 -42.06
N TYR A 812 -34.68 7.86 -40.75
CA TYR A 812 -33.52 8.55 -40.17
C TYR A 812 -32.22 7.77 -40.40
N LYS A 813 -32.22 6.44 -40.22
CA LYS A 813 -31.05 5.59 -40.50
C LYS A 813 -30.63 5.60 -41.98
N LYS A 814 -31.57 5.82 -42.91
CA LYS A 814 -31.30 5.90 -44.35
C LYS A 814 -30.90 7.30 -44.86
N GLY A 815 -31.00 8.34 -44.02
CA GLY A 815 -30.54 9.70 -44.36
C GLY A 815 -29.05 9.96 -44.09
N ALA A 816 -28.35 9.06 -43.38
CA ALA A 816 -27.02 9.30 -42.83
C ALA A 816 -25.88 8.55 -43.56
N VAL A 817 -25.90 8.53 -44.90
CA VAL A 817 -24.79 8.00 -45.73
C VAL A 817 -24.53 8.88 -46.94
N SER A 818 -23.39 9.59 -46.94
CA SER A 818 -22.74 10.13 -48.14
C SER A 818 -21.23 10.23 -47.86
N PRO A 819 -20.35 9.69 -48.73
CA PRO A 819 -18.91 9.68 -48.49
C PRO A 819 -18.24 11.00 -48.88
N ALA A 820 -17.27 11.46 -48.09
CA ALA A 820 -16.38 12.55 -48.47
C ALA A 820 -15.31 12.06 -49.48
N PRO A 821 -14.89 12.88 -50.45
CA PRO A 821 -13.88 12.51 -51.45
C PRO A 821 -12.45 12.57 -50.89
N ALA A 822 -11.56 11.75 -51.46
CA ALA A 822 -10.13 11.74 -51.12
C ALA A 822 -9.35 12.89 -51.79
N ALA A 823 -8.28 13.35 -51.13
CA ALA A 823 -7.30 14.30 -51.66
C ALA A 823 -5.99 13.56 -52.07
N PRO A 824 -5.21 14.08 -53.04
CA PRO A 824 -4.11 13.34 -53.68
C PRO A 824 -2.75 13.46 -52.98
N ALA A 825 -1.80 12.60 -53.37
CA ALA A 825 -0.44 12.55 -52.84
C ALA A 825 0.62 13.13 -53.80
N ALA A 826 1.54 13.93 -53.24
CA ALA A 826 2.86 14.33 -53.74
C ALA A 826 3.62 14.96 -52.53
N GLY A 827 4.96 14.93 -52.41
CA GLY A 827 6.03 14.31 -53.19
C GLY A 827 7.33 14.30 -52.35
N SER A 828 8.41 13.68 -52.85
CA SER A 828 9.68 13.50 -52.11
C SER A 828 10.69 14.67 -52.35
N PRO A 829 11.95 14.69 -51.85
CA PRO A 829 12.44 15.81 -51.02
C PRO A 829 13.69 16.54 -51.60
N ALA A 830 14.43 17.27 -50.74
CA ALA A 830 15.68 18.03 -50.98
C ALA A 830 15.49 19.44 -51.60
N PRO A 831 16.45 20.40 -51.46
CA PRO A 831 17.82 20.26 -50.91
C PRO A 831 18.16 21.18 -49.71
N GLU A 832 19.43 21.14 -49.32
CA GLU A 832 20.11 21.94 -48.28
C GLU A 832 20.33 23.41 -48.67
N PRO A 833 20.86 24.22 -47.74
CA PRO A 833 21.97 25.12 -48.05
C PRO A 833 23.20 24.88 -47.16
N GLU A 834 24.38 24.78 -47.79
CA GLU A 834 25.67 24.67 -47.11
C GLU A 834 26.23 26.03 -46.63
N SER A 835 27.11 25.96 -45.63
CA SER A 835 28.29 26.82 -45.42
C SER A 835 28.14 28.32 -45.12
N SER A 836 28.54 28.69 -43.90
CA SER A 836 29.40 29.86 -43.65
C SER A 836 30.18 29.68 -42.34
N GLU A 837 31.50 29.48 -42.43
CA GLU A 837 32.43 29.51 -41.28
C GLU A 837 32.78 30.99 -40.91
N PRO A 838 33.70 31.26 -39.96
CA PRO A 838 33.39 31.30 -38.54
C PRO A 838 33.68 32.69 -37.92
N ALA A 839 33.03 33.04 -36.81
CA ALA A 839 33.19 34.35 -36.18
C ALA A 839 33.26 34.31 -34.65
N ALA A 840 34.49 34.49 -34.15
CA ALA A 840 34.90 35.05 -32.85
C ALA A 840 34.26 34.56 -31.53
N GLU A 841 35.13 34.17 -30.60
CA GLU A 841 34.85 34.08 -29.17
C GLU A 841 34.47 35.45 -28.58
N PRO A 842 33.45 35.54 -27.70
CA PRO A 842 33.43 36.53 -26.64
C PRO A 842 34.29 36.04 -25.47
N ALA A 843 35.27 36.84 -25.06
CA ALA A 843 36.17 36.48 -23.96
C ALA A 843 35.45 36.38 -22.61
N ALA A 844 35.99 35.55 -21.70
CA ALA A 844 35.49 35.44 -20.33
C ALA A 844 35.74 36.74 -19.54
N GLU A 845 34.71 37.22 -18.83
CA GLU A 845 34.88 38.22 -17.77
C GLU A 845 35.36 37.56 -16.46
N PRO A 846 36.17 38.24 -15.64
CA PRO A 846 36.87 37.61 -14.51
C PRO A 846 35.94 37.35 -13.32
N VAL A 847 36.08 36.17 -12.72
CA VAL A 847 35.50 35.85 -11.40
C VAL A 847 36.23 36.68 -10.33
N PRO A 848 35.52 37.39 -9.42
CA PRO A 848 36.15 38.14 -8.35
C PRO A 848 36.75 37.23 -7.27
N GLU A 849 37.88 37.63 -6.70
CA GLU A 849 38.59 36.90 -5.64
C GLU A 849 37.79 36.86 -4.32
N PRO A 850 37.89 35.77 -3.52
CA PRO A 850 37.25 35.69 -2.22
C PRO A 850 37.93 36.60 -1.19
N VAL A 851 37.13 37.37 -0.46
CA VAL A 851 37.59 38.19 0.68
C VAL A 851 37.84 37.28 1.89
N PRO A 852 38.95 37.42 2.63
CA PRO A 852 39.23 36.59 3.80
C PRO A 852 38.33 36.96 5.00
N GLU A 853 37.80 35.94 5.68
CA GLU A 853 37.09 36.10 6.96
C GLU A 853 38.09 36.32 8.14
N PRO A 854 37.71 37.09 9.18
CA PRO A 854 38.58 37.39 10.32
C PRO A 854 38.61 36.27 11.38
N GLU A 855 39.74 36.15 12.08
CA GLU A 855 39.97 35.17 13.15
C GLU A 855 39.06 35.40 14.38
N PRO A 856 38.59 34.33 15.06
CA PRO A 856 37.86 34.45 16.32
C PRO A 856 38.79 34.76 17.51
N VAL A 857 38.37 35.68 18.38
CA VAL A 857 39.14 36.13 19.55
C VAL A 857 38.73 35.38 20.81
N GLU A 858 39.70 34.85 21.55
CA GLU A 858 39.50 34.25 22.88
C GLU A 858 39.20 35.32 23.97
N PRO A 859 38.21 35.09 24.86
CA PRO A 859 38.15 35.74 26.17
C PRO A 859 38.85 34.87 27.23
N ALA A 860 39.78 35.48 27.98
CA ALA A 860 40.62 34.77 28.95
C ALA A 860 39.94 34.49 30.31
N VAL A 861 40.56 33.58 31.07
CA VAL A 861 40.21 33.26 32.47
C VAL A 861 40.67 34.37 33.42
N GLU A 862 39.88 34.68 34.45
CA GLU A 862 40.34 35.40 35.65
C GLU A 862 39.94 34.63 36.92
N GLU A 863 40.88 34.48 37.87
CA GLU A 863 40.68 33.74 39.13
C GLU A 863 40.15 34.66 40.24
N ALA A 864 39.41 34.09 41.20
CA ALA A 864 39.06 34.74 42.47
C ALA A 864 39.31 33.81 43.66
N VAL A 865 39.75 34.37 44.79
CA VAL A 865 40.52 33.65 45.83
C VAL A 865 39.71 33.41 47.12
N VAL A 866 40.11 32.35 47.85
CA VAL A 866 39.61 31.87 49.16
C VAL A 866 39.68 32.91 50.31
N PRO A 867 38.90 32.75 51.39
CA PRO A 867 39.33 31.99 52.60
C PRO A 867 38.26 31.01 53.14
N GLU A 868 38.56 29.79 53.57
CA GLU A 868 39.13 29.37 54.88
C GLU A 868 38.33 29.84 56.12
N ASP A 869 37.60 28.93 56.80
CA ASP A 869 37.91 28.50 58.20
C ASP A 869 36.94 27.45 58.83
N VAL A 870 37.44 26.20 58.99
CA VAL A 870 37.28 25.24 60.13
C VAL A 870 35.84 24.76 60.62
N PRO A 871 35.64 23.85 61.63
CA PRO A 871 35.03 22.54 61.31
C PRO A 871 33.92 22.00 62.28
N ASP A 872 33.67 20.69 62.17
CA ASP A 872 33.14 19.72 63.16
C ASP A 872 31.71 19.87 63.72
N ASN A 873 30.84 18.90 63.42
CA ASN A 873 30.47 17.84 64.38
C ASN A 873 29.67 16.67 63.76
N VAL A 874 29.81 15.50 64.39
CA VAL A 874 29.14 14.19 64.16
C VAL A 874 28.70 13.76 65.59
N PRO A 875 27.50 13.20 65.89
CA PRO A 875 27.13 11.84 65.44
C PRO A 875 25.61 11.49 65.34
N GLU A 876 25.35 10.21 65.03
CA GLU A 876 24.22 9.30 65.47
C GLU A 876 22.76 9.81 65.39
N GLU A 877 21.73 9.04 65.01
CA GLU A 877 21.41 7.59 65.05
C GLU A 877 20.64 7.22 63.74
N GLU A 878 20.17 6.00 63.41
CA GLU A 878 20.48 4.56 63.55
C GLU A 878 19.21 3.84 63.00
N THR A 879 19.30 2.56 62.57
CA THR A 879 18.20 1.69 62.05
C THR A 879 17.59 2.10 60.68
N GLY A 880 17.24 1.20 59.76
CA GLY A 880 17.46 -0.25 59.55
C GLY A 880 17.19 -0.55 58.05
N ALA A 881 17.83 -1.49 57.35
CA ALA A 881 17.91 -2.94 57.56
C ALA A 881 16.50 -3.61 57.62
N ALA A 882 16.14 -4.59 56.78
CA ALA A 882 16.80 -5.18 55.59
C ALA A 882 15.77 -6.05 54.80
N GLU A 883 16.16 -6.61 53.64
CA GLU A 883 15.78 -7.96 53.10
C GLU A 883 14.28 -8.34 52.91
N VAL A 884 13.83 -8.99 51.81
CA VAL A 884 14.46 -9.50 50.56
C VAL A 884 13.53 -9.16 49.39
#